data_AF-A0A1M6IIM0-F1
#
_entry.id   AF-A0A1M6IIM0-F1
#
_cell.length_a   1.000
_cell.length_b   1.000
_cell.length_c   1.000
_cell.angle_alpha   90.00
_cell.angle_beta   90.00
_cell.angle_gamma   90.00
#
_symmetry.space_group_name_H-M   'P 1'
#
loop_
_entity.id
_entity.type
_entity.pdbx_description
1 polymer ?
#
loop_
_entity_poly.entity_id
_entity_poly.type
_entity_poly.pdbx_seq_one_letter_code
_entity_poly.pdbx_strand_id
1 'polypeptide(L)'
;MKKRILSLLLVVAMVLGIVPFSSVVANAEDTTTKNIELGTSGVADKDFVYFGNYNSEDIKWKVLDADADNTGAAQGMFLLSEYLLEQSHKQFDNNSNVWQGSIAQAWCKTFADSSAFTSAEKEALKSVNKTDETTNQYSISWGTSSLVDEKVFYLSAEEAANYIGANDGDEGLATTTSGGAAGGWWLRSPYNYDTSYAGFVYEVGYVDSYIVAYTYPGVRPAFNLNLESVLFSSAAEGGKSSGTVGAAALNSVSEYTSNTARAWKVTLLDSNRSFTAQAAEGTTASAATGYSNWSVNVTYNNAATGSNEYVSTMLCDASGNVLYYGNIAQNSASGTQTVNIPTGLGAGNYTLKVFSEQLNGDNKTDYASAMQDIALEVTLSKLATPSATFTATSENGGTLGGVTTNMQYSVDGGANWIDVTDATMNIADVTAANGVQIYDRGDGVATSDSDVQTITVTQAAQPTGLSKTDCSTAANNNGKISGVNNTMEYRVSGSADAWMAITGTTITGLSNQSYDIRVKASGTTLASDVQSIAISAYVAPPAPKAADYADVDKAISEIPADLSIYTDASVQALNDAKVAVDRNKTEAEQSIVDGYATAIRDAIKALRYKDADYSKVDTAIGKIPADLSIYTDASVKALNDAKNAVVRGKNITEQTTVDAYATAIQKAIDGLVKKTGATAKGNNNNATSAQTGDNSNMFLWLAILMLSAGGIVIGGITQKTRKKNSKQ
;
A
#
# COMPACT_ATOMS: atom_id res chain seq x y z
N MET A 1 -41.12 55.51 -14.82
CA MET A 1 -39.95 55.52 -15.75
C MET A 1 -38.66 55.27 -14.98
N LYS A 2 -38.61 54.14 -14.27
CA LYS A 2 -37.51 53.60 -13.46
C LYS A 2 -37.63 52.07 -13.61
N LYS A 3 -36.50 51.34 -13.68
CA LYS A 3 -36.36 49.89 -13.96
C LYS A 3 -36.01 49.50 -15.40
N ARG A 4 -34.98 50.10 -16.02
CA ARG A 4 -34.20 49.50 -17.13
C ARG A 4 -32.78 50.08 -17.24
N ILE A 5 -32.06 50.26 -16.13
CA ILE A 5 -30.60 50.55 -16.12
C ILE A 5 -29.99 49.91 -14.87
N LEU A 6 -30.13 48.59 -14.71
CA LEU A 6 -29.46 47.87 -13.61
C LEU A 6 -28.92 46.49 -14.04
N SER A 7 -28.93 46.18 -15.35
CA SER A 7 -28.47 44.88 -15.87
C SER A 7 -27.27 44.98 -16.80
N LEU A 8 -26.63 46.15 -16.90
CA LEU A 8 -25.34 46.32 -17.61
C LEU A 8 -24.16 46.64 -16.68
N LEU A 9 -24.42 46.95 -15.39
CA LEU A 9 -23.36 47.19 -14.40
C LEU A 9 -22.92 45.92 -13.65
N LEU A 10 -23.64 44.80 -13.83
CA LEU A 10 -23.37 43.53 -13.15
C LEU A 10 -22.45 42.58 -13.95
N VAL A 11 -22.01 42.96 -15.16
CA VAL A 11 -21.14 42.13 -16.01
C VAL A 11 -19.69 42.65 -16.03
N VAL A 12 -19.41 43.83 -15.45
CA VAL A 12 -18.04 44.37 -15.32
C VAL A 12 -17.44 44.11 -13.92
N ALA A 13 -18.25 43.70 -12.94
CA ALA A 13 -17.79 43.33 -11.58
C ALA A 13 -17.44 41.83 -11.42
N MET A 14 -17.40 41.05 -12.49
CA MET A 14 -17.13 39.59 -12.46
C MET A 14 -15.74 39.17 -12.98
N VAL A 15 -14.80 40.11 -13.15
CA VAL A 15 -13.43 39.81 -13.63
C VAL A 15 -12.32 40.19 -12.63
N LEU A 16 -12.65 40.75 -11.46
CA LEU A 16 -11.67 41.03 -10.40
C LEU A 16 -12.23 40.54 -9.05
N GLY A 17 -11.88 39.32 -8.66
CA GLY A 17 -12.35 38.75 -7.39
C GLY A 17 -12.14 37.25 -7.26
N ILE A 18 -10.95 36.75 -7.58
CA ILE A 18 -10.49 35.46 -7.07
C ILE A 18 -9.13 35.73 -6.40
N VAL A 19 -9.18 36.16 -5.14
CA VAL A 19 -8.10 35.92 -4.18
C VAL A 19 -8.74 35.04 -3.11
N PRO A 20 -8.22 33.82 -2.86
CA PRO A 20 -8.70 33.01 -1.77
C PRO A 20 -8.32 33.70 -0.45
N PHE A 21 -9.30 34.16 0.32
CA PHE A 21 -9.12 34.39 1.74
C PHE A 21 -8.94 33.03 2.41
N SER A 22 -7.70 32.57 2.49
CA SER A 22 -7.33 31.57 3.49
C SER A 22 -7.42 32.27 4.84
N SER A 23 -8.29 31.78 5.72
CA SER A 23 -8.31 32.17 7.12
C SER A 23 -6.94 31.87 7.73
N VAL A 24 -6.13 32.90 7.93
CA VAL A 24 -4.88 32.81 8.67
C VAL A 24 -5.24 32.51 10.12
N VAL A 25 -4.79 31.36 10.60
CA VAL A 25 -4.70 31.06 12.02
C VAL A 25 -3.80 32.14 12.61
N ALA A 26 -4.32 32.94 13.54
CA ALA A 26 -3.53 33.90 14.30
C ALA A 26 -2.48 33.14 15.13
N ASN A 27 -1.34 32.85 14.51
CA ASN A 27 -0.10 32.74 15.25
C ASN A 27 0.21 34.16 15.73
N ALA A 28 0.50 34.30 17.03
CA ALA A 28 0.94 35.56 17.59
C ALA A 28 2.27 35.95 16.90
N GLU A 29 2.17 36.73 15.83
CA GLU A 29 3.33 37.29 15.14
C GLU A 29 3.87 38.48 15.91
N ASP A 30 5.20 38.55 15.92
CA ASP A 30 6.05 39.52 16.59
C ASP A 30 5.57 40.96 16.33
N THR A 31 4.91 41.58 17.32
CA THR A 31 4.30 42.92 17.22
C THR A 31 5.33 44.05 17.40
N THR A 32 6.51 43.92 16.82
CA THR A 32 7.54 44.97 16.90
C THR A 32 7.29 46.01 15.83
N THR A 33 6.92 47.22 16.24
CA THR A 33 6.79 48.35 15.30
C THR A 33 8.13 48.67 14.65
N LYS A 34 8.13 48.82 13.33
CA LYS A 34 9.31 49.17 12.54
C LYS A 34 9.47 50.66 12.31
N ASN A 35 10.66 51.07 11.87
CA ASN A 35 10.95 52.46 11.52
C ASN A 35 10.17 52.98 10.31
N ILE A 36 9.54 52.10 9.53
CA ILE A 36 8.65 52.43 8.42
C ILE A 36 7.48 51.46 8.46
N GLU A 37 6.25 51.99 8.45
CA GLU A 37 5.01 51.22 8.48
C GLU A 37 4.01 51.76 7.46
N LEU A 38 3.31 50.88 6.74
CA LEU A 38 2.28 51.30 5.78
C LEU A 38 1.13 52.02 6.50
N GLY A 39 0.59 53.07 5.88
CA GLY A 39 -0.35 53.98 6.54
C GLY A 39 0.21 54.53 7.87
N THR A 40 -0.58 54.40 8.94
CA THR A 40 -0.24 54.86 10.29
C THR A 40 -0.20 53.72 11.31
N SER A 41 -0.12 52.46 10.90
CA SER A 41 -0.20 51.30 11.81
C SER A 41 0.89 51.27 12.89
N GLY A 42 2.01 51.95 12.66
CA GLY A 42 3.08 52.11 13.64
C GLY A 42 2.82 53.18 14.69
N VAL A 43 1.93 54.13 14.43
CA VAL A 43 1.68 55.28 15.30
C VAL A 43 0.70 54.90 16.41
N ALA A 44 1.05 55.18 17.66
CA ALA A 44 0.21 54.88 18.82
C ALA A 44 -0.21 56.15 19.57
N ASP A 45 -1.22 56.05 20.44
CA ASP A 45 -1.58 57.13 21.35
C ASP A 45 -0.36 57.61 22.14
N LYS A 46 -0.28 58.92 22.35
CA LYS A 46 0.83 59.62 23.02
C LYS A 46 2.16 59.62 22.27
N ASP A 47 2.26 58.97 21.11
CA ASP A 47 3.35 59.27 20.17
C ASP A 47 3.22 60.70 19.64
N PHE A 48 4.19 61.11 18.83
CA PHE A 48 4.21 62.38 18.15
C PHE A 48 4.23 62.20 16.64
N VAL A 49 3.59 63.13 15.93
CA VAL A 49 3.66 63.25 14.47
C VAL A 49 4.14 64.65 14.13
N TYR A 50 5.14 64.74 13.25
CA TYR A 50 5.55 66.00 12.65
C TYR A 50 4.74 66.26 11.38
N PHE A 51 4.09 67.42 11.31
CA PHE A 51 3.18 67.79 10.22
C PHE A 51 3.03 69.30 10.12
N GLY A 52 3.29 69.88 8.95
CA GLY A 52 3.33 71.33 8.73
C GLY A 52 4.57 72.02 9.33
N ASN A 53 4.77 73.28 8.94
CA ASN A 53 5.85 74.14 9.41
C ASN A 53 5.31 75.54 9.68
N TYR A 54 5.46 76.06 10.89
CA TYR A 54 4.96 77.38 11.26
C TYR A 54 6.06 78.25 11.84
N ASN A 55 6.18 79.48 11.35
CA ASN A 55 7.26 80.41 11.73
C ASN A 55 8.68 79.81 11.59
N SER A 56 8.90 79.03 10.52
CA SER A 56 10.16 78.32 10.24
C SER A 56 10.50 77.16 11.19
N GLU A 57 9.56 76.74 12.04
CA GLU A 57 9.69 75.59 12.93
C GLU A 57 8.75 74.46 12.50
N ASP A 58 9.27 73.24 12.45
CA ASP A 58 8.45 72.05 12.13
C ASP A 58 7.52 71.74 13.31
N ILE A 59 6.23 71.53 13.03
CA ILE A 59 5.24 71.44 14.10
C ILE A 59 5.17 69.99 14.60
N LYS A 60 5.39 69.83 15.90
CA LYS A 60 5.25 68.56 16.61
C LYS A 60 3.85 68.44 17.20
N TRP A 61 3.14 67.39 16.84
CA TRP A 61 1.78 67.10 17.29
C TRP A 61 1.77 65.84 18.14
N LYS A 62 1.17 65.92 19.33
CA LYS A 62 0.88 64.78 20.17
C LYS A 62 -0.36 64.03 19.64
N VAL A 63 -0.24 62.73 19.50
CA VAL A 63 -1.34 61.84 19.13
C VAL A 63 -2.24 61.66 20.35
N LEU A 64 -3.45 62.19 20.27
CA LEU A 64 -4.48 62.02 21.29
C LEU A 64 -5.25 60.72 21.09
N ASP A 65 -5.52 60.38 19.83
CA ASP A 65 -6.14 59.12 19.41
C ASP A 65 -5.55 58.73 18.04
N ALA A 66 -4.87 57.60 17.98
CA ALA A 66 -4.18 57.13 16.78
C ALA A 66 -5.15 56.60 15.71
N ASP A 67 -6.32 56.12 16.13
CA ASP A 67 -7.22 55.32 15.32
C ASP A 67 -8.57 56.01 15.07
N ALA A 68 -8.87 57.12 15.75
CA ALA A 68 -10.09 57.89 15.54
C ALA A 68 -9.89 59.42 15.50
N ASP A 69 -10.80 60.09 14.79
CA ASP A 69 -10.95 61.54 14.91
C ASP A 69 -11.66 61.94 16.22
N ASN A 70 -11.70 63.24 16.51
CA ASN A 70 -12.37 63.78 17.71
C ASN A 70 -13.89 63.57 17.79
N THR A 71 -14.51 62.95 16.78
CA THR A 71 -15.91 62.49 16.79
C THR A 71 -16.04 60.99 17.09
N GLY A 72 -14.92 60.28 17.17
CA GLY A 72 -14.84 58.83 17.33
C GLY A 72 -14.87 58.05 16.02
N ALA A 73 -14.70 58.71 14.86
CA ALA A 73 -14.73 58.03 13.56
C ALA A 73 -13.34 57.49 13.16
N ALA A 74 -13.29 56.21 12.80
CA ALA A 74 -12.06 55.43 12.62
C ALA A 74 -11.16 55.80 11.41
N GLN A 75 -11.52 56.82 10.63
CA GLN A 75 -10.77 57.26 9.44
C GLN A 75 -9.96 58.54 9.72
N GLY A 76 -9.75 58.88 10.99
CA GLY A 76 -8.97 60.03 11.36
C GLY A 76 -8.02 59.72 12.51
N MET A 77 -7.04 60.58 12.70
CA MET A 77 -6.16 60.59 13.86
C MET A 77 -6.27 61.96 14.52
N PHE A 78 -6.58 61.96 15.82
CA PHE A 78 -6.77 63.18 16.58
C PHE A 78 -5.45 63.69 17.16
N LEU A 79 -5.08 64.91 16.81
CA LEU A 79 -3.76 65.48 17.08
C LEU A 79 -3.88 66.81 17.82
N LEU A 80 -3.01 67.03 18.80
CA LEU A 80 -2.88 68.28 19.53
C LEU A 80 -1.46 68.81 19.38
N SER A 81 -1.29 70.10 19.13
CA SER A 81 0.04 70.72 19.13
C SER A 81 0.73 70.49 20.48
N GLU A 82 1.94 69.93 20.43
CA GLU A 82 2.69 69.63 21.66
C GLU A 82 3.02 70.92 22.41
N TYR A 83 3.43 71.93 21.65
CA TYR A 83 3.81 73.26 22.13
C TYR A 83 2.80 74.33 21.74
N LEU A 84 2.80 75.43 22.49
CA LEU A 84 2.12 76.66 22.12
C LEU A 84 2.72 77.22 20.82
N LEU A 85 1.89 77.36 19.78
CA LEU A 85 2.32 77.89 18.47
C LEU A 85 2.48 79.40 18.46
N GLU A 86 1.71 80.10 19.29
CA GLU A 86 1.80 81.54 19.52
C GLU A 86 1.50 81.87 20.98
N GLN A 87 2.04 82.99 21.48
CA GLN A 87 1.62 83.65 22.73
C GLN A 87 1.07 85.04 22.40
N SER A 88 -0.11 85.08 21.78
CA SER A 88 -0.68 86.32 21.24
C SER A 88 -2.20 86.37 21.44
N HIS A 89 -2.82 87.52 21.16
CA HIS A 89 -4.26 87.74 21.37
C HIS A 89 -5.12 86.97 20.37
N LYS A 90 -5.28 85.66 20.58
CA LYS A 90 -6.13 84.76 19.78
C LYS A 90 -7.21 84.10 20.65
N GLN A 91 -7.77 84.89 21.57
CA GLN A 91 -8.84 84.50 22.49
C GLN A 91 -10.23 84.64 21.86
N PHE A 92 -11.29 84.62 22.67
CA PHE A 92 -12.64 84.88 22.18
C PHE A 92 -12.90 86.38 22.00
N ASP A 93 -14.13 86.77 21.67
CA ASP A 93 -14.49 88.18 21.59
C ASP A 93 -14.55 88.79 22.99
N ASN A 94 -14.10 90.03 23.18
CA ASN A 94 -13.89 90.68 24.49
C ASN A 94 -15.07 90.60 25.50
N ASN A 95 -16.29 90.27 25.06
CA ASN A 95 -17.47 90.13 25.92
C ASN A 95 -18.28 88.84 25.68
N SER A 96 -17.73 87.85 24.95
CA SER A 96 -18.46 86.63 24.58
C SER A 96 -17.55 85.41 24.54
N ASN A 97 -17.98 84.35 25.22
CA ASN A 97 -17.33 83.03 25.26
C ASN A 97 -17.82 82.08 24.16
N VAL A 98 -18.59 82.58 23.19
CA VAL A 98 -19.08 81.80 22.06
C VAL A 98 -17.92 81.50 21.10
N TRP A 99 -17.68 80.22 20.83
CA TRP A 99 -16.65 79.78 19.87
C TRP A 99 -16.91 80.28 18.44
N GLN A 100 -18.13 80.12 17.95
CA GLN A 100 -18.52 80.51 16.60
C GLN A 100 -18.48 82.03 16.43
N GLY A 101 -17.69 82.51 15.46
CA GLY A 101 -17.45 83.93 15.18
C GLY A 101 -16.28 84.55 15.95
N SER A 102 -15.68 83.82 16.89
CA SER A 102 -14.61 84.34 17.74
C SER A 102 -13.29 84.57 17.00
N ILE A 103 -12.43 85.42 17.58
CA ILE A 103 -11.04 85.63 17.11
C ILE A 103 -10.26 84.29 17.11
N ALA A 104 -10.44 83.43 18.12
CA ALA A 104 -9.83 82.11 18.21
C ALA A 104 -10.21 81.20 17.03
N GLN A 105 -11.49 81.13 16.70
CA GLN A 105 -11.98 80.37 15.55
C GLN A 105 -11.44 80.94 14.23
N ALA A 106 -11.49 82.27 14.06
CA ALA A 106 -10.99 82.94 12.87
C ALA A 106 -9.49 82.69 12.67
N TRP A 107 -8.71 82.67 13.76
CA TRP A 107 -7.31 82.31 13.72
C TRP A 107 -7.12 80.85 13.28
N CYS A 108 -7.87 79.90 13.85
CA CYS A 108 -7.75 78.49 13.46
C CYS A 108 -8.04 78.26 11.97
N LYS A 109 -9.09 78.91 11.43
CA LYS A 109 -9.42 78.87 10.00
C LYS A 109 -8.29 79.46 9.15
N THR A 110 -7.78 80.63 9.55
CA THR A 110 -6.66 81.28 8.86
C THR A 110 -5.41 80.40 8.88
N PHE A 111 -5.10 79.78 10.01
CA PHE A 111 -3.94 78.91 10.19
C PHE A 111 -4.04 77.66 9.31
N ALA A 112 -5.21 76.99 9.27
CA ALA A 112 -5.46 75.84 8.40
C ALA A 112 -5.25 76.15 6.91
N ASP A 113 -5.57 77.38 6.48
CA ASP A 113 -5.42 77.81 5.08
C ASP A 113 -4.08 78.52 4.80
N SER A 114 -3.25 78.74 5.82
CA SER A 114 -2.00 79.50 5.71
C SER A 114 -0.88 78.75 4.99
N SER A 115 0.30 79.35 4.89
CA SER A 115 1.51 78.67 4.43
C SER A 115 2.08 77.67 5.45
N ALA A 116 1.42 77.48 6.60
CA ALA A 116 1.82 76.49 7.58
C ALA A 116 1.71 75.05 7.04
N PHE A 117 0.83 74.86 6.06
CA PHE A 117 0.56 73.59 5.42
C PHE A 117 0.74 73.73 3.90
N THR A 118 1.33 72.72 3.28
CA THR A 118 1.33 72.58 1.81
C THR A 118 -0.07 72.23 1.29
N SER A 119 -0.25 72.23 -0.04
CA SER A 119 -1.53 71.84 -0.64
C SER A 119 -1.96 70.42 -0.24
N ALA A 120 -1.04 69.46 -0.25
CA ALA A 120 -1.32 68.08 0.14
C ALA A 120 -1.63 67.95 1.64
N GLU A 121 -0.91 68.68 2.50
CA GLU A 121 -1.23 68.74 3.94
C GLU A 121 -2.62 69.33 4.19
N LYS A 122 -3.02 70.38 3.45
CA LYS A 122 -4.38 70.96 3.54
C LYS A 122 -5.48 70.00 3.14
N GLU A 123 -5.22 69.12 2.18
CA GLU A 123 -6.13 68.04 1.79
C GLU A 123 -6.20 66.94 2.86
N ALA A 124 -5.10 66.70 3.57
CA ALA A 124 -5.02 65.76 4.68
C ALA A 124 -5.69 66.27 5.98
N LEU A 125 -5.88 67.58 6.14
CA LEU A 125 -6.67 68.14 7.24
C LEU A 125 -8.17 67.83 7.08
N LYS A 126 -8.72 66.98 7.95
CA LYS A 126 -10.13 66.58 7.91
C LYS A 126 -11.03 67.67 8.49
N SER A 127 -12.09 68.02 7.73
CA SER A 127 -13.12 68.95 8.19
C SER A 127 -14.04 68.27 9.22
N VAL A 128 -14.40 68.99 10.28
CA VAL A 128 -15.18 68.47 11.41
C VAL A 128 -16.50 69.22 11.55
N ASN A 129 -17.56 68.43 11.76
CA ASN A 129 -18.85 68.91 12.24
C ASN A 129 -19.20 68.15 13.53
N LYS A 130 -19.19 68.86 14.66
CA LYS A 130 -19.40 68.26 15.99
C LYS A 130 -20.10 69.26 16.91
N THR A 131 -20.91 68.77 17.85
CA THR A 131 -21.41 69.57 18.97
C THR A 131 -21.04 68.88 20.27
N ASP A 132 -20.43 69.64 21.18
CA ASP A 132 -20.15 69.23 22.55
C ASP A 132 -21.25 69.81 23.42
N GLU A 133 -22.03 68.93 24.04
CA GLU A 133 -23.16 69.29 24.88
C GLU A 133 -22.69 69.84 26.23
N THR A 134 -23.64 70.35 27.01
CA THR A 134 -23.35 70.82 28.38
C THR A 134 -22.77 69.67 29.22
N THR A 135 -21.62 69.91 29.86
CA THR A 135 -20.88 68.89 30.59
C THR A 135 -20.27 69.47 31.87
N ASN A 136 -20.02 68.60 32.87
CA ASN A 136 -19.32 68.98 34.09
C ASN A 136 -17.95 68.29 34.09
N GLN A 137 -16.90 69.06 33.85
CA GLN A 137 -15.51 68.58 33.82
C GLN A 137 -14.64 69.52 34.65
N TYR A 138 -13.64 68.97 35.35
CA TYR A 138 -12.76 69.73 36.26
C TYR A 138 -13.55 70.51 37.33
N SER A 139 -14.67 69.96 37.80
CA SER A 139 -15.60 70.63 38.74
C SER A 139 -16.25 71.92 38.21
N ILE A 140 -16.25 72.14 36.89
CA ILE A 140 -16.81 73.33 36.24
C ILE A 140 -17.90 72.91 35.26
N SER A 141 -18.99 73.68 35.21
CA SER A 141 -20.08 73.49 34.25
C SER A 141 -19.78 74.25 32.96
N TRP A 142 -19.54 73.49 31.89
CA TRP A 142 -19.27 73.99 30.55
C TRP A 142 -20.54 73.97 29.71
N GLY A 143 -20.82 75.07 29.02
CA GLY A 143 -21.94 75.18 28.08
C GLY A 143 -21.64 74.54 26.73
N THR A 144 -22.66 74.50 25.88
CA THR A 144 -22.58 73.90 24.54
C THR A 144 -21.62 74.68 23.62
N SER A 145 -20.81 73.95 22.84
CA SER A 145 -20.00 74.52 21.75
C SER A 145 -19.98 73.58 20.55
N SER A 146 -19.80 74.12 19.34
CA SER A 146 -19.85 73.31 18.11
C SER A 146 -18.73 73.67 17.15
N LEU A 147 -18.23 72.67 16.43
CA LEU A 147 -17.36 72.81 15.28
C LEU A 147 -18.21 72.73 14.01
N VAL A 148 -18.04 73.68 13.08
CA VAL A 148 -18.80 73.73 11.82
C VAL A 148 -17.85 73.91 10.63
N ASP A 149 -17.66 72.84 9.89
CA ASP A 149 -16.71 72.72 8.77
C ASP A 149 -15.30 73.25 9.11
N GLU A 150 -14.81 72.88 10.29
CA GLU A 150 -13.53 73.34 10.83
C GLU A 150 -12.47 72.25 10.71
N LYS A 151 -11.30 72.62 10.18
CA LYS A 151 -10.14 71.72 10.04
C LYS A 151 -9.18 71.78 11.21
N VAL A 152 -9.06 72.94 11.85
CA VAL A 152 -8.23 73.18 13.03
C VAL A 152 -9.11 73.88 14.06
N PHE A 153 -8.96 73.54 15.34
CA PHE A 153 -9.81 74.02 16.43
C PHE A 153 -9.10 73.95 17.78
N TYR A 154 -9.69 74.54 18.82
CA TYR A 154 -9.27 74.31 20.21
C TYR A 154 -10.04 73.13 20.81
N LEU A 155 -9.45 72.42 21.76
CA LEU A 155 -10.12 71.32 22.45
C LEU A 155 -11.31 71.81 23.27
N SER A 156 -12.36 70.99 23.39
CA SER A 156 -13.32 71.15 24.49
C SER A 156 -12.72 70.67 25.81
N ALA A 157 -13.31 71.09 26.93
CA ALA A 157 -12.98 70.57 28.25
C ALA A 157 -13.21 69.05 28.35
N GLU A 158 -14.22 68.51 27.66
CA GLU A 158 -14.46 67.06 27.59
C GLU A 158 -13.36 66.34 26.79
N GLU A 159 -12.94 66.88 25.64
CA GLU A 159 -11.81 66.33 24.88
C GLU A 159 -10.50 66.38 25.70
N ALA A 160 -10.23 67.49 26.38
CA ALA A 160 -9.07 67.59 27.26
C ALA A 160 -9.12 66.53 28.38
N ALA A 161 -10.28 66.34 29.02
CA ALA A 161 -10.46 65.36 30.08
C ALA A 161 -10.28 63.91 29.59
N ASN A 162 -10.83 63.60 28.41
CA ASN A 162 -10.83 62.25 27.88
C ASN A 162 -9.47 61.82 27.32
N TYR A 163 -8.74 62.74 26.68
CA TYR A 163 -7.56 62.39 25.89
C TYR A 163 -6.23 62.87 26.50
N ILE A 164 -6.24 63.86 27.40
CA ILE A 164 -5.03 64.39 28.01
C ILE A 164 -4.93 63.95 29.48
N GLY A 165 -5.93 64.30 30.28
CA GLY A 165 -5.93 64.02 31.72
C GLY A 165 -7.27 64.37 32.34
N ALA A 166 -7.87 63.42 33.06
CA ALA A 166 -9.21 63.57 33.63
C ALA A 166 -9.22 64.46 34.88
N ASN A 167 -8.05 64.68 35.49
CA ASN A 167 -7.92 65.49 36.69
C ASN A 167 -7.24 66.81 36.39
N ASP A 168 -7.66 67.79 37.17
CA ASP A 168 -7.09 69.11 37.17
C ASP A 168 -5.61 69.07 37.59
N GLY A 169 -4.74 69.69 36.78
CA GLY A 169 -3.28 69.66 36.99
C GLY A 169 -2.56 68.40 36.47
N ASP A 170 -3.23 67.50 35.74
CA ASP A 170 -2.56 66.37 35.08
C ASP A 170 -1.46 66.84 34.12
N GLU A 171 -0.32 66.15 34.10
CA GLU A 171 0.93 66.60 33.46
C GLU A 171 0.77 66.98 31.97
N GLY A 172 -0.11 66.30 31.23
CA GLY A 172 -0.33 66.58 29.81
C GLY A 172 -1.06 67.90 29.50
N LEU A 173 -1.73 68.49 30.50
CA LEU A 173 -2.48 69.74 30.37
C LEU A 173 -1.53 70.94 30.36
N ALA A 174 -0.43 70.87 31.13
CA ALA A 174 0.64 71.85 31.06
C ALA A 174 1.36 71.78 29.71
N THR A 175 1.87 72.92 29.23
CA THR A 175 2.62 73.00 27.98
C THR A 175 3.56 74.21 28.00
N THR A 176 4.49 74.23 27.05
CA THR A 176 5.43 75.32 26.82
C THR A 176 5.41 75.75 25.36
N THR A 177 6.07 76.84 25.02
CA THR A 177 6.56 77.03 23.65
C THR A 177 7.67 76.05 23.34
N SER A 178 8.06 75.92 22.07
CA SER A 178 9.24 75.15 21.66
C SER A 178 10.53 75.63 22.34
N GLY A 179 10.60 76.91 22.73
CA GLY A 179 11.69 77.49 23.51
C GLY A 179 11.64 77.23 25.03
N GLY A 180 10.65 76.48 25.52
CA GLY A 180 10.53 76.09 26.93
C GLY A 180 9.83 77.12 27.84
N ALA A 181 9.24 78.19 27.29
CA ALA A 181 8.46 79.13 28.09
C ALA A 181 7.08 78.55 28.38
N ALA A 182 6.75 78.32 29.65
CA ALA A 182 5.42 77.89 30.06
C ALA A 182 4.38 78.96 29.74
N GLY A 183 3.16 78.52 29.44
CA GLY A 183 2.05 79.44 29.16
C GLY A 183 0.71 78.73 29.24
N GLY A 184 -0.33 79.48 29.60
CA GLY A 184 -1.69 78.94 29.57
C GLY A 184 -2.33 79.01 28.18
N TRP A 185 -3.37 78.24 27.93
CA TRP A 185 -4.02 78.11 26.62
C TRP A 185 -5.53 77.90 26.74
N TRP A 186 -6.27 78.26 25.69
CA TRP A 186 -7.74 78.21 25.68
C TRP A 186 -8.30 76.84 25.29
N LEU A 187 -9.41 76.51 25.92
CA LEU A 187 -10.38 75.52 25.47
C LEU A 187 -11.53 76.25 24.76
N ARG A 188 -12.19 75.60 23.79
CA ARG A 188 -13.38 76.16 23.12
C ARG A 188 -14.65 76.09 23.97
N SER A 189 -14.57 75.57 25.19
CA SER A 189 -15.71 75.37 26.09
C SER A 189 -16.15 76.68 26.76
N PRO A 190 -17.37 77.18 26.52
CA PRO A 190 -17.89 78.36 27.21
C PRO A 190 -18.21 78.04 28.67
N TYR A 191 -17.92 78.95 29.60
CA TYR A 191 -18.42 78.83 30.97
C TYR A 191 -19.93 79.07 31.02
N ASN A 192 -20.68 78.16 31.63
CA ASN A 192 -22.14 78.15 31.55
C ASN A 192 -22.82 79.30 32.33
N TYR A 193 -22.15 79.86 33.33
CA TYR A 193 -22.74 80.86 34.23
C TYR A 193 -22.38 82.32 33.90
N ASP A 194 -21.31 82.56 33.11
CA ASP A 194 -20.88 83.90 32.71
C ASP A 194 -20.31 83.88 31.29
N THR A 195 -20.94 84.64 30.39
CA THR A 195 -20.56 84.74 28.98
C THR A 195 -19.22 85.43 28.76
N SER A 196 -18.64 86.03 29.80
CA SER A 196 -17.33 86.68 29.76
C SER A 196 -16.19 85.70 30.04
N TYR A 197 -16.47 84.42 30.30
CA TYR A 197 -15.46 83.43 30.67
C TYR A 197 -15.54 82.17 29.79
N ALA A 198 -14.38 81.63 29.41
CA ALA A 198 -14.24 80.37 28.70
C ALA A 198 -13.21 79.47 29.39
N GLY A 199 -13.19 78.20 29.02
CA GLY A 199 -12.26 77.22 29.57
C GLY A 199 -10.82 77.59 29.24
N PHE A 200 -9.96 77.53 30.23
CA PHE A 200 -8.56 77.92 30.14
C PHE A 200 -7.72 76.97 30.97
N VAL A 201 -6.59 76.57 30.40
CA VAL A 201 -5.60 75.75 31.08
C VAL A 201 -4.43 76.65 31.43
N TYR A 202 -4.11 76.76 32.71
CA TYR A 202 -2.98 77.54 33.19
C TYR A 202 -1.65 76.87 32.87
N GLU A 203 -0.56 77.62 32.99
CA GLU A 203 0.82 77.18 32.72
C GLU A 203 1.26 75.93 33.50
N VAL A 204 0.60 75.65 34.63
CA VAL A 204 0.84 74.46 35.47
C VAL A 204 -0.13 73.30 35.19
N GLY A 205 -0.99 73.41 34.17
CA GLY A 205 -1.98 72.39 33.81
C GLY A 205 -3.32 72.48 34.56
N TYR A 206 -3.49 73.47 35.45
CA TYR A 206 -4.75 73.70 36.16
C TYR A 206 -5.84 74.19 35.17
N VAL A 207 -7.05 73.64 35.22
CA VAL A 207 -8.16 74.00 34.31
C VAL A 207 -9.19 74.83 35.06
N ASP A 208 -9.45 76.06 34.57
CA ASP A 208 -10.48 76.93 35.13
C ASP A 208 -11.24 77.70 34.03
N SER A 209 -12.31 78.39 34.43
CA SER A 209 -12.90 79.47 33.65
C SER A 209 -12.03 80.72 33.75
N TYR A 210 -11.68 81.32 32.60
CA TYR A 210 -10.89 82.55 32.55
C TYR A 210 -11.54 83.59 31.65
N ILE A 211 -11.39 84.86 32.00
CA ILE A 211 -12.06 85.95 31.30
C ILE A 211 -11.52 86.10 29.88
N VAL A 212 -12.44 86.07 28.91
CA VAL A 212 -12.12 86.01 27.48
C VAL A 212 -11.51 87.29 26.92
N ALA A 213 -11.47 88.38 27.68
CA ALA A 213 -10.88 89.65 27.26
C ALA A 213 -9.36 89.73 27.49
N TYR A 214 -8.77 88.83 28.29
CA TYR A 214 -7.35 88.93 28.65
C TYR A 214 -6.40 88.44 27.56
N THR A 215 -5.25 89.10 27.53
CA THR A 215 -4.29 89.19 26.44
C THR A 215 -3.02 88.34 26.62
N TYR A 216 -2.96 87.52 27.66
CA TYR A 216 -1.79 86.66 27.95
C TYR A 216 -1.83 85.18 27.46
N PRO A 217 -2.85 84.67 26.75
CA PRO A 217 -2.97 83.24 26.48
C PRO A 217 -2.18 82.80 25.25
N GLY A 218 -1.70 81.57 25.29
CA GLY A 218 -1.09 80.86 24.17
C GLY A 218 -2.10 80.08 23.34
N VAL A 219 -1.67 79.75 22.13
CA VAL A 219 -2.47 79.05 21.13
C VAL A 219 -2.01 77.61 21.01
N ARG A 220 -2.87 76.67 21.41
CA ARG A 220 -2.64 75.23 21.36
C ARG A 220 -3.72 74.52 20.53
N PRO A 221 -3.65 74.59 19.19
CA PRO A 221 -4.66 73.99 18.33
C PRO A 221 -4.58 72.47 18.31
N ALA A 222 -5.69 71.87 17.91
CA ALA A 222 -5.87 70.47 17.57
C ALA A 222 -6.48 70.34 16.15
N PHE A 223 -6.29 69.18 15.52
CA PHE A 223 -6.91 68.84 14.25
C PHE A 223 -7.06 67.32 14.10
N ASN A 224 -7.81 66.89 13.07
CA ASN A 224 -7.87 65.48 12.68
C ASN A 224 -7.16 65.25 11.36
N LEU A 225 -6.17 64.36 11.33
CA LEU A 225 -5.50 63.92 10.11
C LEU A 225 -6.37 62.88 9.40
N ASN A 226 -6.60 63.03 8.10
CA ASN A 226 -7.26 62.03 7.27
C ASN A 226 -6.30 60.85 7.00
N LEU A 227 -6.56 59.70 7.59
CA LEU A 227 -5.68 58.53 7.48
C LEU A 227 -5.56 58.01 6.04
N GLU A 228 -6.59 58.17 5.20
CA GLU A 228 -6.55 57.75 3.80
C GLU A 228 -5.57 58.56 2.94
N SER A 229 -5.14 59.74 3.43
CA SER A 229 -4.13 60.56 2.75
C SER A 229 -2.69 60.11 3.04
N VAL A 230 -2.49 59.28 4.06
CA VAL A 230 -1.17 58.81 4.49
C VAL A 230 -0.84 57.51 3.78
N LEU A 231 0.19 57.52 2.94
CA LEU A 231 0.67 56.31 2.27
C LEU A 231 1.42 55.41 3.26
N PHE A 232 2.29 56.01 4.06
CA PHE A 232 3.07 55.35 5.09
C PHE A 232 3.66 56.36 6.08
N SER A 233 4.04 55.87 7.25
CA SER A 233 4.69 56.62 8.32
C SER A 233 6.11 56.09 8.51
N SER A 234 7.00 56.97 8.95
CA SER A 234 8.37 56.60 9.28
C SER A 234 8.84 57.33 10.53
N ALA A 235 9.83 56.79 11.24
CA ALA A 235 10.49 57.49 12.33
C ALA A 235 10.92 58.90 11.86
N ALA A 236 10.62 59.91 12.67
CA ALA A 236 10.77 61.31 12.29
C ALA A 236 12.23 61.67 11.99
N GLU A 237 13.16 60.99 12.66
CA GLU A 237 14.60 61.12 12.45
C GLU A 237 15.17 59.79 11.93
N GLY A 238 15.83 59.83 10.77
CA GLY A 238 16.57 58.67 10.24
C GLY A 238 15.75 57.44 9.85
N GLY A 239 14.41 57.51 9.86
CA GLY A 239 13.55 56.34 9.59
C GLY A 239 13.65 55.80 8.17
N LYS A 240 13.93 56.67 7.19
CA LYS A 240 14.08 56.32 5.77
C LYS A 240 15.56 56.14 5.39
N SER A 241 16.15 55.02 5.80
CA SER A 241 17.54 54.69 5.43
C SER A 241 17.61 53.95 4.10
N SER A 242 18.29 54.52 3.10
CA SER A 242 18.60 53.87 1.83
C SER A 242 20.07 53.48 1.74
N GLY A 243 20.35 52.41 1.00
CA GLY A 243 21.68 52.10 0.49
C GLY A 243 22.10 53.04 -0.65
N THR A 244 23.10 52.64 -1.42
CA THR A 244 23.57 53.43 -2.57
C THR A 244 22.48 53.46 -3.64
N VAL A 245 22.14 54.67 -4.12
CA VAL A 245 21.11 54.85 -5.16
C VAL A 245 21.40 53.95 -6.36
N GLY A 246 20.41 53.12 -6.74
CA GLY A 246 20.52 52.12 -7.81
C GLY A 246 20.36 50.69 -7.31
N ALA A 247 21.16 49.75 -7.84
CA ALA A 247 20.97 48.32 -7.60
C ALA A 247 21.08 47.89 -6.13
N ALA A 248 21.93 48.53 -5.34
CA ALA A 248 22.15 48.22 -3.93
C ALA A 248 21.39 49.17 -2.98
N ALA A 249 20.23 49.67 -3.42
CA ALA A 249 19.47 50.67 -2.68
C ALA A 249 18.74 50.12 -1.43
N LEU A 250 18.31 48.86 -1.45
CA LEU A 250 17.50 48.29 -0.38
C LEU A 250 18.33 48.05 0.89
N ASN A 251 17.98 48.77 1.97
CA ASN A 251 18.44 48.53 3.33
C ASN A 251 17.31 47.92 4.16
N SER A 252 17.66 47.10 5.15
CA SER A 252 16.67 46.53 6.09
C SER A 252 16.03 47.64 6.91
N VAL A 253 14.70 47.59 7.03
CA VAL A 253 13.96 48.44 7.96
C VAL A 253 14.01 47.80 9.34
N SER A 254 14.77 48.42 10.24
CA SER A 254 14.90 47.98 11.63
C SER A 254 13.67 48.31 12.46
N GLU A 255 13.55 47.63 13.61
CA GLU A 255 12.58 47.96 14.65
C GLU A 255 12.77 49.41 15.14
N TYR A 256 11.65 50.08 15.43
CA TYR A 256 11.67 51.39 16.07
C TYR A 256 11.77 51.21 17.58
N THR A 257 13.01 51.14 18.08
CA THR A 257 13.29 51.11 19.52
C THR A 257 13.39 52.53 20.08
N SER A 258 12.52 52.87 21.03
CA SER A 258 12.54 54.14 21.75
C SER A 258 12.18 53.91 23.22
N ASN A 259 12.89 54.56 24.15
CA ASN A 259 12.59 54.56 25.58
C ASN A 259 11.65 55.72 26.01
N THR A 260 11.29 56.58 25.06
CA THR A 260 10.30 57.66 25.19
C THR A 260 9.21 57.49 24.15
N ALA A 261 8.14 58.31 24.23
CA ALA A 261 7.16 58.41 23.14
C ALA A 261 7.85 58.63 21.79
N ARG A 262 7.41 57.87 20.77
CA ARG A 262 8.05 57.87 19.46
C ARG A 262 7.65 59.10 18.68
N ALA A 263 8.53 59.54 17.79
CA ALA A 263 8.25 60.64 16.90
C ALA A 263 8.20 60.12 15.47
N TRP A 264 7.11 60.42 14.79
CA TRP A 264 6.82 59.99 13.43
C TRP A 264 6.77 61.18 12.49
N LYS A 265 7.04 60.92 11.23
CA LYS A 265 6.64 61.79 10.11
C LYS A 265 5.81 60.96 9.13
N VAL A 266 4.98 61.63 8.35
CA VAL A 266 4.10 60.98 7.37
C VAL A 266 4.55 61.26 5.95
N THR A 267 4.32 60.29 5.07
CA THR A 267 4.41 60.47 3.63
C THR A 267 3.00 60.52 3.06
N LEU A 268 2.60 61.68 2.55
CA LEU A 268 1.26 61.90 2.01
C LEU A 268 1.18 61.56 0.52
N LEU A 269 0.00 61.11 0.11
CA LEU A 269 -0.35 61.00 -1.29
C LEU A 269 -0.45 62.40 -1.92
N ASP A 270 0.44 62.69 -2.86
CA ASP A 270 0.31 63.85 -3.76
C ASP A 270 -0.41 63.40 -5.03
N SER A 271 -1.71 63.69 -5.07
CA SER A 271 -2.62 63.31 -6.16
C SER A 271 -2.26 63.93 -7.52
N ASN A 272 -1.36 64.93 -7.55
CA ASN A 272 -0.88 65.54 -8.78
C ASN A 272 0.23 64.73 -9.47
N ARG A 273 0.77 63.68 -8.83
CA ARG A 273 1.83 62.84 -9.38
C ARG A 273 1.25 61.70 -10.22
N SER A 274 1.53 61.69 -11.52
CA SER A 274 1.10 60.67 -12.49
C SER A 274 2.15 59.58 -12.75
N PHE A 275 2.88 59.19 -11.70
CA PHE A 275 3.96 58.22 -11.76
C PHE A 275 3.47 56.82 -12.13
N THR A 276 4.24 56.11 -12.95
CA THR A 276 4.02 54.68 -13.25
C THR A 276 5.32 53.91 -13.16
N ALA A 277 5.24 52.65 -12.72
CA ALA A 277 6.36 51.73 -12.66
C ALA A 277 5.89 50.29 -12.83
N GLN A 278 6.74 49.47 -13.43
CA GLN A 278 6.48 48.05 -13.65
C GLN A 278 7.79 47.29 -13.79
N ALA A 279 7.74 45.96 -13.64
CA ALA A 279 8.86 45.11 -14.02
C ALA A 279 9.15 45.27 -15.53
N ALA A 280 10.42 45.41 -15.88
CA ALA A 280 10.86 45.44 -17.27
C ALA A 280 10.63 44.07 -17.91
N GLU A 281 10.37 44.05 -19.23
CA GLU A 281 10.20 42.82 -19.99
C GLU A 281 11.41 41.89 -19.82
N GLY A 282 11.16 40.59 -19.61
CA GLY A 282 12.19 39.59 -19.37
C GLY A 282 12.75 39.55 -17.94
N THR A 283 12.25 40.39 -17.03
CA THR A 283 12.63 40.33 -15.60
C THR A 283 12.12 39.05 -14.95
N THR A 284 13.00 38.37 -14.21
CA THR A 284 12.61 37.21 -13.40
C THR A 284 12.04 37.68 -12.06
N ALA A 285 10.73 37.55 -11.90
CA ALA A 285 10.00 37.92 -10.69
C ALA A 285 9.93 36.81 -9.63
N SER A 286 10.75 35.76 -9.78
CA SER A 286 10.85 34.69 -8.78
C SER A 286 12.27 34.13 -8.62
N ALA A 287 12.55 33.59 -7.44
CA ALA A 287 13.81 32.93 -7.12
C ALA A 287 13.57 31.76 -6.14
N ALA A 288 14.38 30.70 -6.21
CA ALA A 288 14.32 29.63 -5.22
C ALA A 288 14.95 30.09 -3.90
N THR A 289 14.43 29.62 -2.77
CA THR A 289 15.00 29.80 -1.42
C THR A 289 16.50 29.51 -1.41
N GLY A 290 17.26 30.36 -0.71
CA GLY A 290 18.72 30.28 -0.69
C GLY A 290 19.40 30.86 -1.93
N TYR A 291 18.70 31.63 -2.77
CA TYR A 291 19.32 32.38 -3.86
C TYR A 291 20.47 33.26 -3.34
N SER A 292 21.54 33.32 -4.13
CA SER A 292 22.71 34.15 -3.85
C SER A 292 22.69 35.47 -4.60
N ASN A 293 21.99 35.52 -5.74
CA ASN A 293 21.85 36.69 -6.59
C ASN A 293 20.45 36.69 -7.21
N TRP A 294 19.66 37.71 -6.87
CA TRP A 294 18.37 37.96 -7.51
C TRP A 294 18.19 39.46 -7.69
N SER A 295 17.86 39.87 -8.91
CA SER A 295 17.66 41.27 -9.24
C SER A 295 16.41 41.45 -10.10
N VAL A 296 15.70 42.54 -9.86
CA VAL A 296 14.48 42.93 -10.57
C VAL A 296 14.75 44.22 -11.31
N ASN A 297 14.52 44.27 -12.62
CA ASN A 297 14.62 45.50 -13.39
C ASN A 297 13.27 46.22 -13.37
N VAL A 298 13.26 47.45 -12.90
CA VAL A 298 12.06 48.29 -12.75
C VAL A 298 12.12 49.41 -13.78
N THR A 299 11.16 49.45 -14.70
CA THR A 299 10.97 50.57 -15.62
C THR A 299 9.93 51.52 -15.04
N TYR A 300 10.29 52.80 -14.93
CA TYR A 300 9.41 53.84 -14.40
C TYR A 300 9.31 55.05 -15.33
N ASN A 301 8.19 55.78 -15.22
CA ASN A 301 7.90 56.98 -15.99
C ASN A 301 7.20 58.05 -15.15
N ASN A 302 7.35 59.31 -15.55
CA ASN A 302 6.72 60.49 -14.95
C ASN A 302 7.03 60.65 -13.44
N ALA A 303 8.23 60.23 -13.01
CA ALA A 303 8.73 60.61 -11.70
C ALA A 303 9.00 62.12 -11.66
N ALA A 304 8.74 62.74 -10.51
CA ALA A 304 9.12 64.11 -10.29
C ALA A 304 10.66 64.25 -10.25
N THR A 305 11.17 65.44 -10.55
CA THR A 305 12.60 65.73 -10.62
C THR A 305 12.95 66.95 -9.77
N GLY A 306 14.13 66.92 -9.17
CA GLY A 306 14.54 67.85 -8.12
C GLY A 306 15.64 67.24 -7.25
N SER A 307 16.26 68.06 -6.40
CA SER A 307 17.34 67.60 -5.51
C SER A 307 16.86 66.65 -4.42
N ASN A 308 15.59 66.77 -3.99
CA ASN A 308 14.95 65.91 -3.01
C ASN A 308 13.96 64.89 -3.64
N GLU A 309 13.96 64.73 -4.96
CA GLU A 309 13.02 63.85 -5.68
C GLU A 309 13.68 62.53 -6.04
N TYR A 310 13.04 61.44 -5.63
CA TYR A 310 13.52 60.07 -5.77
C TYR A 310 12.47 59.15 -6.37
N VAL A 311 12.94 58.09 -7.01
CA VAL A 311 12.15 56.88 -7.20
C VAL A 311 12.60 55.90 -6.14
N SER A 312 11.66 55.47 -5.32
CA SER A 312 11.91 54.65 -4.15
C SER A 312 11.14 53.36 -4.21
N THR A 313 11.62 52.40 -3.41
CA THR A 313 11.04 51.09 -3.31
C THR A 313 10.93 50.62 -1.88
N MET A 314 9.87 49.88 -1.60
CA MET A 314 9.71 49.08 -0.39
C MET A 314 9.51 47.63 -0.76
N LEU A 315 10.24 46.72 -0.10
CA LEU A 315 9.97 45.30 -0.19
C LEU A 315 9.12 44.88 1.00
N CYS A 316 7.89 44.45 0.72
CA CYS A 316 6.93 44.00 1.71
C CYS A 316 6.76 42.48 1.66
N ASP A 317 6.48 41.85 2.80
CA ASP A 317 6.00 40.47 2.85
C ASP A 317 4.50 40.38 2.48
N ALA A 318 3.94 39.16 2.52
CA ALA A 318 2.55 38.90 2.21
C ALA A 318 1.55 39.54 3.19
N SER A 319 1.98 39.85 4.42
CA SER A 319 1.18 40.52 5.44
C SER A 319 1.19 42.05 5.29
N GLY A 320 2.05 42.58 4.41
CA GLY A 320 2.23 44.01 4.18
C GLY A 320 3.30 44.65 5.06
N ASN A 321 4.04 43.87 5.86
CA ASN A 321 5.11 44.41 6.68
C ASN A 321 6.26 44.89 5.80
N VAL A 322 6.74 46.10 6.03
CA VAL A 322 7.89 46.64 5.30
C VAL A 322 9.17 45.97 5.81
N LEU A 323 9.87 45.25 4.94
CA LEU A 323 11.11 44.54 5.28
C LEU A 323 12.34 45.37 4.90
N TYR A 324 12.28 46.02 3.73
CA TYR A 324 13.37 46.82 3.18
C TYR A 324 12.84 48.10 2.53
N TYR A 325 13.65 49.14 2.54
CA TYR A 325 13.41 50.41 1.87
C TYR A 325 14.67 50.89 1.15
N GLY A 326 14.51 51.57 0.01
CA GLY A 326 15.65 52.09 -0.73
C GLY A 326 15.28 52.98 -1.91
N ASN A 327 16.16 53.92 -2.24
CA ASN A 327 16.01 54.84 -3.37
C ASN A 327 16.72 54.28 -4.61
N ILE A 328 15.99 53.94 -5.67
CA ILE A 328 16.55 53.29 -6.87
C ILE A 328 16.96 54.29 -7.95
N ALA A 329 16.45 55.52 -7.90
CA ALA A 329 16.87 56.64 -8.74
C ALA A 329 16.66 57.98 -8.02
N GLN A 330 17.37 59.01 -8.47
CA GLN A 330 17.20 60.39 -8.00
C GLN A 330 17.20 61.33 -9.20
N ASN A 331 16.37 62.38 -9.16
CA ASN A 331 16.32 63.42 -10.18
C ASN A 331 16.21 62.84 -11.61
N SER A 332 15.36 61.84 -11.78
CA SER A 332 15.21 61.09 -13.03
C SER A 332 13.73 60.86 -13.30
N ALA A 333 13.21 61.47 -14.37
CA ALA A 333 11.79 61.41 -14.70
C ALA A 333 11.34 60.04 -15.23
N SER A 334 12.22 59.37 -15.98
CA SER A 334 11.97 58.04 -16.55
C SER A 334 13.28 57.27 -16.64
N GLY A 335 13.20 55.95 -16.56
CA GLY A 335 14.36 55.07 -16.70
C GLY A 335 14.03 53.61 -16.39
N THR A 336 15.04 52.76 -16.54
CA THR A 336 15.02 51.38 -16.04
C THR A 336 16.15 51.24 -15.05
N GLN A 337 15.84 50.76 -13.84
CA GLN A 337 16.82 50.54 -12.78
C GLN A 337 16.76 49.09 -12.31
N THR A 338 17.94 48.50 -12.14
CA THR A 338 18.08 47.22 -11.47
C THR A 338 17.90 47.44 -9.97
N VAL A 339 17.23 46.51 -9.29
CA VAL A 339 17.05 46.46 -7.83
C VAL A 339 17.49 45.07 -7.38
N ASN A 340 18.51 44.97 -6.54
CA ASN A 340 18.95 43.71 -5.98
C ASN A 340 18.02 43.33 -4.82
N ILE A 341 17.42 42.15 -4.89
CA ILE A 341 16.57 41.63 -3.83
C ILE A 341 17.48 41.06 -2.73
N PRO A 342 17.36 41.53 -1.47
CA PRO A 342 18.19 41.05 -0.35
C PRO A 342 18.07 39.54 -0.18
N THR A 343 19.15 38.85 0.18
CA THR A 343 19.13 37.39 0.45
C THR A 343 18.50 37.07 1.81
N GLY A 344 18.22 35.80 2.07
CA GLY A 344 17.66 35.35 3.35
C GLY A 344 16.14 35.44 3.48
N LEU A 345 15.44 35.82 2.41
CA LEU A 345 13.98 35.71 2.35
C LEU A 345 13.55 34.23 2.35
N GLY A 346 12.57 33.91 3.19
CA GLY A 346 11.92 32.60 3.20
C GLY A 346 11.00 32.41 1.99
N ALA A 347 10.57 31.16 1.74
CA ALA A 347 9.59 30.89 0.70
C ALA A 347 8.28 31.65 0.96
N GLY A 348 7.72 32.27 -0.08
CA GLY A 348 6.51 33.06 0.05
C GLY A 348 6.36 34.15 -1.00
N ASN A 349 5.26 34.88 -0.89
CA ASN A 349 4.95 36.02 -1.75
C ASN A 349 5.44 37.32 -1.12
N TYR A 350 6.01 38.17 -1.96
CA TYR A 350 6.52 39.48 -1.60
C TYR A 350 6.02 40.51 -2.62
N THR A 351 5.97 41.77 -2.20
CA THR A 351 5.63 42.88 -3.10
C THR A 351 6.72 43.92 -3.07
N LEU A 352 7.28 44.24 -4.23
CA LEU A 352 8.13 45.41 -4.39
C LEU A 352 7.25 46.59 -4.78
N LYS A 353 6.97 47.47 -3.83
CA LYS A 353 6.20 48.69 -4.01
C LYS A 353 7.12 49.78 -4.53
N VAL A 354 6.81 50.39 -5.67
CA VAL A 354 7.62 51.42 -6.32
C VAL A 354 6.85 52.73 -6.39
N PHE A 355 7.46 53.85 -6.02
CA PHE A 355 6.79 55.15 -6.00
C PHE A 355 7.78 56.29 -6.21
N SER A 356 7.29 57.44 -6.70
CA SER A 356 8.07 58.67 -6.78
C SER A 356 7.79 59.54 -5.56
N GLU A 357 8.81 59.85 -4.77
CA GLU A 357 8.69 60.61 -3.52
C GLU A 357 9.65 61.80 -3.41
N GLN A 358 9.21 62.80 -2.65
CA GLN A 358 10.07 63.80 -2.04
C GLN A 358 10.60 63.32 -0.70
N LEU A 359 11.91 63.50 -0.46
CA LEU A 359 12.54 63.33 0.84
C LEU A 359 12.92 64.70 1.41
N ASN A 360 12.05 65.25 2.25
CA ASN A 360 12.18 66.61 2.78
C ASN A 360 13.08 66.71 4.03
N GLY A 361 13.58 65.57 4.51
CA GLY A 361 14.44 65.45 5.67
C GLY A 361 13.70 65.00 6.92
N ASP A 362 14.38 65.08 8.05
CA ASP A 362 13.81 64.71 9.34
C ASP A 362 12.72 65.70 9.76
N ASN A 363 11.76 65.24 10.55
CA ASN A 363 10.70 66.06 11.16
C ASN A 363 9.80 66.80 10.14
N LYS A 364 9.80 66.40 8.87
CA LYS A 364 9.05 67.06 7.79
C LYS A 364 8.21 66.07 7.02
N THR A 365 6.99 66.47 6.67
CA THR A 365 6.11 65.70 5.79
C THR A 365 6.77 65.45 4.44
N ASP A 366 6.73 64.20 4.00
CA ASP A 366 7.15 63.78 2.66
C ASP A 366 5.92 63.65 1.74
N TYR A 367 6.12 63.69 0.43
CA TYR A 367 5.04 63.62 -0.56
C TYR A 367 5.37 62.59 -1.63
N ALA A 368 4.44 61.70 -1.95
CA ALA A 368 4.68 60.65 -2.91
C ALA A 368 3.48 60.38 -3.83
N SER A 369 3.77 59.77 -4.98
CA SER A 369 2.75 59.20 -5.85
C SER A 369 2.09 57.99 -5.20
N ALA A 370 0.95 57.55 -5.75
CA ALA A 370 0.45 56.22 -5.48
C ALA A 370 1.53 55.15 -5.77
N MET A 371 1.58 54.11 -4.93
CA MET A 371 2.54 53.01 -5.07
C MET A 371 2.14 52.07 -6.21
N GLN A 372 3.13 51.60 -6.95
CA GLN A 372 3.00 50.61 -8.03
C GLN A 372 3.57 49.28 -7.56
N ASP A 373 2.74 48.24 -7.55
CA ASP A 373 3.10 46.94 -7.00
C ASP A 373 3.72 46.02 -8.06
N ILE A 374 4.88 45.47 -7.75
CA ILE A 374 5.51 44.38 -8.52
C ILE A 374 5.51 43.13 -7.63
N ALA A 375 4.72 42.13 -8.02
CA ALA A 375 4.67 40.85 -7.32
C ALA A 375 5.97 40.07 -7.50
N LEU A 376 6.48 39.52 -6.40
CA LEU A 376 7.70 38.71 -6.34
C LEU A 376 7.41 37.41 -5.58
N GLU A 377 8.06 36.32 -5.97
CA GLU A 377 7.86 35.01 -5.33
C GLU A 377 9.19 34.34 -4.99
N VAL A 378 9.36 33.92 -3.74
CA VAL A 378 10.43 33.01 -3.36
C VAL A 378 9.86 31.59 -3.31
N THR A 379 10.31 30.71 -4.20
CA THR A 379 9.84 29.33 -4.27
C THR A 379 10.73 28.40 -3.45
N LEU A 380 10.23 27.21 -3.09
CA LEU A 380 11.07 26.20 -2.43
C LEU A 380 12.13 25.66 -3.41
N SER A 381 13.36 25.50 -2.92
CA SER A 381 14.43 24.85 -3.68
C SER A 381 14.13 23.37 -3.85
N LYS A 382 14.03 22.89 -5.09
CA LYS A 382 13.69 21.50 -5.38
C LYS A 382 14.87 20.57 -5.13
N LEU A 383 14.69 19.51 -4.33
CA LEU A 383 15.73 18.51 -4.10
C LEU A 383 16.06 17.72 -5.36
N ALA A 384 17.30 17.24 -5.45
CA ALA A 384 17.75 16.42 -6.57
C ALA A 384 17.09 15.03 -6.54
N THR A 385 16.73 14.50 -7.71
CA THR A 385 16.22 13.13 -7.84
C THR A 385 17.22 12.12 -7.25
N PRO A 386 16.77 11.16 -6.43
CA PRO A 386 17.63 10.12 -5.87
C PRO A 386 18.32 9.26 -6.94
N SER A 387 19.43 8.64 -6.53
CA SER A 387 20.16 7.63 -7.32
C SER A 387 20.22 6.28 -6.58
N ALA A 388 19.11 5.90 -5.96
CA ALA A 388 18.95 4.65 -5.23
C ALA A 388 19.08 3.42 -6.15
N THR A 389 19.46 2.30 -5.56
CA THR A 389 19.64 1.00 -6.23
C THR A 389 18.88 -0.09 -5.49
N PHE A 390 18.37 -1.08 -6.22
CA PHE A 390 17.68 -2.23 -5.65
C PHE A 390 18.34 -3.52 -6.12
N THR A 391 18.63 -4.43 -5.18
CA THR A 391 19.15 -5.77 -5.46
C THR A 391 18.16 -6.80 -4.91
N ALA A 392 17.49 -7.53 -5.80
CA ALA A 392 16.56 -8.59 -5.45
C ALA A 392 17.26 -9.74 -4.71
N THR A 393 16.63 -10.23 -3.65
CA THR A 393 17.11 -11.37 -2.84
C THR A 393 16.07 -12.49 -2.69
N SER A 394 14.82 -12.23 -3.09
CA SER A 394 13.70 -13.16 -2.97
C SER A 394 12.68 -12.97 -4.11
N GLU A 395 11.55 -13.67 -4.02
CA GLU A 395 10.41 -13.60 -4.94
C GLU A 395 9.61 -12.29 -4.83
N ASN A 396 9.72 -11.59 -3.70
CA ASN A 396 8.96 -10.37 -3.41
C ASN A 396 9.77 -9.32 -2.64
N GLY A 397 11.10 -9.38 -2.66
CA GLY A 397 11.92 -8.49 -1.85
C GLY A 397 13.39 -8.46 -2.22
N GLY A 398 14.10 -7.51 -1.62
CA GLY A 398 15.51 -7.24 -1.91
C GLY A 398 16.10 -6.17 -1.00
N THR A 399 17.33 -5.80 -1.27
CA THR A 399 18.06 -4.75 -0.55
C THR A 399 18.02 -3.46 -1.36
N LEU A 400 17.50 -2.40 -0.75
CA LEU A 400 17.54 -1.02 -1.22
C LEU A 400 18.83 -0.36 -0.69
N GLY A 401 19.56 0.36 -1.55
CA GLY A 401 20.82 1.04 -1.19
C GLY A 401 21.03 2.33 -1.96
N GLY A 402 22.00 3.14 -1.54
CA GLY A 402 22.18 4.49 -2.09
C GLY A 402 21.07 5.45 -1.64
N VAL A 403 20.53 5.20 -0.44
CA VAL A 403 19.42 5.95 0.15
C VAL A 403 19.87 6.65 1.44
N THR A 404 19.10 7.64 1.88
CA THR A 404 19.32 8.38 3.14
C THR A 404 18.04 8.40 3.96
N THR A 405 18.13 8.75 5.25
CA THR A 405 16.97 8.81 6.15
C THR A 405 15.99 9.94 5.85
N ASN A 406 16.31 10.85 4.94
CA ASN A 406 15.37 11.87 4.45
C ASN A 406 14.48 11.32 3.33
N MET A 407 14.84 10.20 2.72
CA MET A 407 14.08 9.62 1.61
C MET A 407 12.90 8.79 2.09
N GLN A 408 11.90 8.68 1.22
CA GLN A 408 10.83 7.70 1.35
C GLN A 408 10.77 6.81 0.11
N TYR A 409 10.32 5.58 0.29
CA TYR A 409 10.13 4.62 -0.79
C TYR A 409 8.71 4.05 -0.83
N SER A 410 8.31 3.55 -2.00
CA SER A 410 7.04 2.87 -2.24
C SER A 410 7.28 1.64 -3.12
N VAL A 411 6.51 0.58 -2.84
CA VAL A 411 6.46 -0.67 -3.64
C VAL A 411 5.07 -0.91 -4.26
N ASP A 412 4.15 0.02 -4.06
CA ASP A 412 2.74 -0.08 -4.44
C ASP A 412 2.29 0.96 -5.48
N GLY A 413 3.25 1.53 -6.22
CA GLY A 413 3.00 2.52 -7.27
C GLY A 413 2.72 3.92 -6.72
N GLY A 414 3.22 4.22 -5.51
CA GLY A 414 3.14 5.54 -4.89
C GLY A 414 1.86 5.75 -4.07
N ALA A 415 1.10 4.68 -3.81
CA ALA A 415 -0.10 4.74 -2.98
C ALA A 415 0.25 4.89 -1.49
N ASN A 416 1.32 4.24 -1.03
CA ASN A 416 1.87 4.40 0.32
C ASN A 416 3.38 4.63 0.26
N TRP A 417 3.87 5.57 1.08
CA TRP A 417 5.28 5.93 1.19
C TRP A 417 5.80 5.59 2.58
N ILE A 418 6.95 4.93 2.63
CA ILE A 418 7.59 4.39 3.84
C ILE A 418 8.93 5.09 4.03
N ASP A 419 9.23 5.51 5.26
CA ASP A 419 10.50 6.14 5.59
C ASP A 419 11.69 5.17 5.41
N VAL A 420 12.75 5.67 4.79
CA VAL A 420 14.05 5.00 4.81
C VAL A 420 14.68 5.18 6.19
N THR A 421 15.17 4.09 6.78
CA THR A 421 15.68 4.09 8.17
C THR A 421 17.19 3.92 8.27
N ASP A 422 17.86 3.51 7.19
CA ASP A 422 19.30 3.27 7.15
C ASP A 422 19.82 3.47 5.71
N ALA A 423 21.14 3.62 5.53
CA ALA A 423 21.79 3.78 4.23
C ALA A 423 21.59 2.57 3.29
N THR A 424 21.29 1.40 3.88
CA THR A 424 20.86 0.19 3.19
C THR A 424 19.80 -0.55 4.00
N MET A 425 18.71 -1.00 3.37
CA MET A 425 17.65 -1.72 4.08
C MET A 425 17.02 -2.83 3.23
N ASN A 426 16.56 -3.90 3.87
CA ASN A 426 15.78 -4.93 3.20
C ASN A 426 14.31 -4.50 3.11
N ILE A 427 13.74 -4.59 1.92
CA ILE A 427 12.34 -4.27 1.63
C ILE A 427 11.63 -5.50 1.09
N ALA A 428 10.36 -5.64 1.43
CA ALA A 428 9.46 -6.70 0.99
C ALA A 428 8.33 -6.12 0.13
N ASP A 429 7.45 -6.99 -0.35
CA ASP A 429 6.29 -6.69 -1.20
C ASP A 429 6.62 -5.96 -2.51
N VAL A 430 7.85 -6.11 -3.00
CA VAL A 430 8.28 -5.61 -4.30
C VAL A 430 7.69 -6.46 -5.41
N THR A 431 7.13 -5.82 -6.44
CA THR A 431 6.55 -6.50 -7.59
C THR A 431 7.10 -5.94 -8.90
N ALA A 432 7.06 -6.74 -9.96
CA ALA A 432 7.44 -6.28 -11.31
C ALA A 432 6.48 -5.23 -11.89
N ALA A 433 5.24 -5.14 -11.38
CA ALA A 433 4.24 -4.18 -11.85
C ALA A 433 4.56 -2.75 -11.39
N ASN A 434 4.97 -2.58 -10.13
CA ASN A 434 5.18 -1.28 -9.52
C ASN A 434 6.67 -0.90 -9.38
N GLY A 435 7.57 -1.89 -9.39
CA GLY A 435 8.98 -1.66 -9.12
C GLY A 435 9.23 -1.13 -7.71
N VAL A 436 10.25 -0.29 -7.56
CA VAL A 436 10.49 0.48 -6.34
C VAL A 436 10.55 1.96 -6.71
N GLN A 437 9.73 2.78 -6.08
CA GLN A 437 9.73 4.24 -6.26
C GLN A 437 10.35 4.89 -5.03
N ILE A 438 11.20 5.91 -5.23
CA ILE A 438 11.91 6.60 -4.15
C ILE A 438 11.96 8.09 -4.46
N TYR A 439 11.74 8.95 -3.47
CA TYR A 439 12.02 10.39 -3.57
C TYR A 439 12.72 10.88 -2.29
N ASP A 440 13.39 12.03 -2.40
CA ASP A 440 13.97 12.75 -1.26
C ASP A 440 12.96 13.78 -0.76
N ARG A 441 12.63 13.71 0.53
CA ARG A 441 11.57 14.51 1.14
C ARG A 441 12.10 15.90 1.50
N GLY A 442 11.45 16.94 0.96
CA GLY A 442 11.70 18.32 1.32
C GLY A 442 11.20 18.63 2.73
N ASP A 443 11.71 19.71 3.33
CA ASP A 443 11.24 20.18 4.64
C ASP A 443 9.96 21.04 4.56
N GLY A 444 9.53 21.41 3.34
CA GLY A 444 8.37 22.26 3.10
C GLY A 444 8.58 23.74 3.47
N VAL A 445 9.80 24.13 3.87
CA VAL A 445 10.16 25.47 4.33
C VAL A 445 11.25 26.09 3.45
N ALA A 446 12.34 25.35 3.25
CA ALA A 446 13.44 25.72 2.36
C ALA A 446 13.48 24.82 1.13
N THR A 447 13.00 23.59 1.21
CA THR A 447 13.07 22.62 0.12
C THR A 447 11.74 21.96 -0.19
N SER A 448 11.53 21.67 -1.47
CA SER A 448 10.43 20.83 -1.95
C SER A 448 10.95 19.44 -2.30
N ASP A 449 10.04 18.47 -2.29
CA ASP A 449 10.32 17.08 -2.65
C ASP A 449 11.03 16.98 -4.01
N SER A 450 11.96 16.03 -4.10
CA SER A 450 12.59 15.70 -5.38
C SER A 450 11.58 15.10 -6.36
N ASP A 451 11.96 15.00 -7.63
CA ASP A 451 11.26 14.08 -8.53
C ASP A 451 11.42 12.63 -8.04
N VAL A 452 10.39 11.81 -8.29
CA VAL A 452 10.40 10.38 -7.96
C VAL A 452 11.33 9.63 -8.90
N GLN A 453 12.31 8.93 -8.34
CA GLN A 453 13.06 7.90 -9.02
C GLN A 453 12.22 6.61 -9.07
N THR A 454 12.09 5.99 -10.24
CA THR A 454 11.49 4.65 -10.38
C THR A 454 12.55 3.63 -10.78
N ILE A 455 12.75 2.61 -9.96
CA ILE A 455 13.62 1.47 -10.22
C ILE A 455 12.77 0.35 -10.80
N THR A 456 12.99 0.05 -12.09
CA THR A 456 12.31 -1.06 -12.77
C THR A 456 12.77 -2.40 -12.21
N VAL A 457 11.80 -3.20 -11.76
CA VAL A 457 12.00 -4.57 -11.27
C VAL A 457 11.33 -5.54 -12.24
N THR A 458 11.94 -6.70 -12.45
CA THR A 458 11.36 -7.80 -13.26
C THR A 458 11.23 -9.06 -12.41
N GLN A 459 10.44 -10.03 -12.85
CA GLN A 459 10.35 -11.34 -12.20
C GLN A 459 10.87 -12.41 -13.15
N ALA A 460 11.73 -13.30 -12.65
CA ALA A 460 12.22 -14.41 -13.46
C ALA A 460 11.07 -15.37 -13.82
N ALA A 461 11.11 -15.95 -15.02
CA ALA A 461 10.12 -16.93 -15.43
C ALA A 461 10.26 -18.25 -14.64
N GLN A 462 9.13 -18.89 -14.34
CA GLN A 462 9.10 -20.21 -13.70
C GLN A 462 9.92 -21.23 -14.53
N PRO A 463 10.72 -22.10 -13.90
CA PRO A 463 11.48 -23.13 -14.60
C PRO A 463 10.60 -24.07 -15.43
N THR A 464 10.97 -24.29 -16.69
CA THR A 464 10.30 -25.24 -17.60
C THR A 464 11.28 -26.31 -18.09
N GLY A 465 10.76 -27.42 -18.64
CA GLY A 465 11.59 -28.50 -19.19
C GLY A 465 12.27 -29.39 -18.13
N LEU A 466 11.87 -29.29 -16.87
CA LEU A 466 12.37 -30.18 -15.81
C LEU A 466 11.88 -31.62 -16.03
N SER A 467 12.77 -32.57 -15.82
CA SER A 467 12.46 -34.01 -15.87
C SER A 467 12.90 -34.68 -14.57
N LYS A 468 12.20 -35.75 -14.18
CA LYS A 468 12.51 -36.50 -12.96
C LYS A 468 12.86 -37.96 -13.26
N THR A 469 13.62 -38.55 -12.36
CA THR A 469 13.80 -40.00 -12.23
C THR A 469 13.40 -40.38 -10.81
N ASP A 470 12.38 -41.23 -10.68
CA ASP A 470 11.90 -41.74 -9.40
C ASP A 470 12.92 -42.69 -8.76
N CYS A 471 12.74 -42.98 -7.47
CA CYS A 471 13.66 -43.87 -6.76
C CYS A 471 13.60 -45.28 -7.35
N SER A 472 14.77 -45.85 -7.65
CA SER A 472 14.89 -47.19 -8.24
C SER A 472 15.32 -48.27 -7.23
N THR A 473 15.51 -47.88 -5.97
CA THR A 473 15.88 -48.80 -4.89
C THR A 473 15.00 -48.57 -3.66
N ALA A 474 14.84 -49.60 -2.84
CA ALA A 474 14.05 -49.55 -1.61
C ALA A 474 14.57 -48.53 -0.57
N ALA A 475 15.82 -48.04 -0.71
CA ALA A 475 16.37 -46.99 0.15
C ALA A 475 15.74 -45.61 -0.09
N ASN A 476 15.00 -45.43 -1.21
CA ASN A 476 14.30 -44.20 -1.55
C ASN A 476 15.14 -42.92 -1.40
N ASN A 477 16.40 -42.96 -1.83
CA ASN A 477 17.35 -41.85 -1.66
C ASN A 477 18.22 -41.64 -2.91
N ASN A 478 17.78 -42.17 -4.06
CA ASN A 478 18.52 -42.11 -5.32
C ASN A 478 17.72 -41.46 -6.46
N GLY A 479 16.65 -40.73 -6.13
CA GLY A 479 15.91 -39.93 -7.09
C GLY A 479 16.77 -38.83 -7.71
N LYS A 480 16.33 -38.33 -8.86
CA LYS A 480 17.05 -37.33 -9.65
C LYS A 480 16.10 -36.34 -10.31
N ILE A 481 16.52 -35.07 -10.39
CA ILE A 481 15.90 -34.04 -11.23
C ILE A 481 16.94 -33.57 -12.25
N SER A 482 16.54 -33.42 -13.51
CA SER A 482 17.36 -32.95 -14.63
C SER A 482 16.68 -31.80 -15.37
N GLY A 483 17.45 -31.05 -16.15
CA GLY A 483 16.97 -29.83 -16.82
C GLY A 483 17.14 -28.57 -15.96
N VAL A 484 17.88 -28.67 -14.86
CA VAL A 484 18.25 -27.55 -13.99
C VAL A 484 19.57 -26.91 -14.43
N ASN A 485 19.92 -25.75 -13.89
CA ASN A 485 21.21 -25.08 -14.13
C ASN A 485 21.64 -24.22 -12.92
N ASN A 486 22.75 -23.48 -13.04
CA ASN A 486 23.32 -22.67 -11.96
C ASN A 486 22.62 -21.33 -11.67
N THR A 487 21.63 -20.95 -12.49
CA THR A 487 20.74 -19.82 -12.22
C THR A 487 19.55 -20.26 -11.37
N MET A 488 19.40 -21.55 -11.10
CA MET A 488 18.31 -22.12 -10.30
C MET A 488 18.79 -22.52 -8.91
N GLU A 489 17.82 -22.66 -8.00
CA GLU A 489 17.98 -23.17 -6.65
C GLU A 489 16.79 -24.07 -6.30
N TYR A 490 16.97 -24.97 -5.34
CA TYR A 490 15.94 -25.91 -4.93
C TYR A 490 15.83 -26.04 -3.42
N ARG A 491 14.68 -26.50 -2.94
CA ARG A 491 14.49 -26.93 -1.55
C ARG A 491 13.43 -28.02 -1.48
N VAL A 492 13.29 -28.64 -0.32
CA VAL A 492 12.15 -29.52 -0.03
C VAL A 492 10.87 -28.70 -0.06
N SER A 493 9.86 -29.17 -0.80
CA SER A 493 8.59 -28.46 -0.95
C SER A 493 7.89 -28.30 0.40
N GLY A 494 7.47 -27.07 0.71
CA GLY A 494 6.89 -26.71 2.00
C GLY A 494 7.89 -26.54 3.16
N SER A 495 9.20 -26.64 2.94
CA SER A 495 10.20 -26.37 3.97
C SER A 495 10.52 -24.87 4.10
N ALA A 496 10.81 -24.43 5.34
CA ALA A 496 11.36 -23.11 5.65
C ALA A 496 12.90 -23.06 5.55
N ASP A 497 13.54 -24.17 5.17
CA ASP A 497 14.99 -24.24 4.99
C ASP A 497 15.46 -23.28 3.89
N ALA A 498 16.71 -22.85 4.00
CA ALA A 498 17.37 -22.04 2.99
C ALA A 498 17.43 -22.77 1.63
N TRP A 499 17.30 -22.00 0.56
CA TRP A 499 17.42 -22.52 -0.79
C TRP A 499 18.81 -23.07 -1.06
N MET A 500 18.88 -24.27 -1.64
CA MET A 500 20.12 -24.92 -2.01
C MET A 500 20.49 -24.52 -3.44
N ALA A 501 21.69 -23.96 -3.60
CA ALA A 501 22.22 -23.62 -4.91
C ALA A 501 22.43 -24.87 -5.77
N ILE A 502 22.04 -24.80 -7.04
CA ILE A 502 22.32 -25.83 -8.03
C ILE A 502 23.62 -25.46 -8.73
N THR A 503 24.56 -26.40 -8.82
CA THR A 503 25.89 -26.14 -9.43
C THR A 503 26.06 -26.80 -10.79
N GLY A 504 25.23 -27.79 -11.13
CA GLY A 504 25.30 -28.55 -12.37
C GLY A 504 23.97 -28.59 -13.14
N THR A 505 23.83 -29.57 -14.02
CA THR A 505 22.61 -29.76 -14.85
C THR A 505 21.61 -30.75 -14.26
N THR A 506 21.95 -31.37 -13.13
CA THR A 506 21.13 -32.37 -12.44
C THR A 506 21.29 -32.31 -10.93
N ILE A 507 20.22 -32.59 -10.20
CA ILE A 507 20.21 -32.81 -8.75
C ILE A 507 20.02 -34.32 -8.53
N THR A 508 20.88 -34.93 -7.73
CA THR A 508 20.89 -36.38 -7.48
C THR A 508 20.85 -36.69 -5.99
N GLY A 509 20.48 -37.93 -5.64
CA GLY A 509 20.44 -38.35 -4.24
C GLY A 509 19.18 -37.88 -3.52
N LEU A 510 18.12 -37.61 -4.28
CA LEU A 510 16.86 -37.09 -3.74
C LEU A 510 16.03 -38.22 -3.15
N SER A 511 15.46 -37.96 -1.97
CA SER A 511 14.47 -38.84 -1.35
C SER A 511 13.10 -38.75 -2.03
N ASN A 512 12.24 -39.73 -1.74
CA ASN A 512 10.86 -39.78 -2.25
C ASN A 512 9.96 -38.69 -1.62
N GLN A 513 10.04 -37.48 -2.13
CA GLN A 513 9.23 -36.34 -1.69
C GLN A 513 9.16 -35.28 -2.78
N SER A 514 8.45 -34.18 -2.52
CA SER A 514 8.36 -33.04 -3.42
C SER A 514 9.49 -32.04 -3.18
N TYR A 515 10.04 -31.50 -4.26
CA TYR A 515 11.04 -30.44 -4.25
C TYR A 515 10.52 -29.24 -5.03
N ASP A 516 10.72 -28.05 -4.50
CA ASP A 516 10.45 -26.80 -5.19
C ASP A 516 11.74 -26.32 -5.85
N ILE A 517 11.65 -25.92 -7.12
CA ILE A 517 12.76 -25.40 -7.91
C ILE A 517 12.37 -24.03 -8.43
N ARG A 518 13.24 -23.04 -8.31
CA ARG A 518 13.02 -21.70 -8.88
C ARG A 518 14.29 -21.14 -9.51
N VAL A 519 14.14 -20.14 -10.36
CA VAL A 519 15.27 -19.28 -10.78
C VAL A 519 15.56 -18.32 -9.64
N LYS A 520 16.83 -18.25 -9.20
CA LYS A 520 17.25 -17.39 -8.08
C LYS A 520 17.20 -15.91 -8.47
N ALA A 521 16.97 -15.04 -7.48
CA ALA A 521 17.00 -13.59 -7.68
C ALA A 521 18.39 -13.12 -8.15
N SER A 522 18.42 -12.08 -9.00
CA SER A 522 19.67 -11.52 -9.53
C SER A 522 19.48 -10.08 -10.01
N GLY A 523 20.32 -9.15 -9.55
CA GLY A 523 20.21 -7.73 -9.92
C GLY A 523 18.84 -7.17 -9.53
N THR A 524 18.12 -6.56 -10.47
CA THR A 524 16.74 -6.09 -10.28
C THR A 524 15.68 -7.12 -10.69
N THR A 525 16.07 -8.39 -10.87
CA THR A 525 15.13 -9.49 -11.19
C THR A 525 14.84 -10.32 -9.94
N LEU A 526 13.59 -10.29 -9.49
CA LEU A 526 13.04 -11.13 -8.41
C LEU A 526 13.13 -12.61 -8.79
N ALA A 527 13.24 -13.47 -7.76
CA ALA A 527 13.19 -14.91 -7.96
C ALA A 527 11.86 -15.33 -8.63
N SER A 528 11.90 -16.41 -9.41
CA SER A 528 10.70 -16.89 -10.08
C SER A 528 9.72 -17.54 -9.11
N ASP A 529 8.49 -17.74 -9.57
CA ASP A 529 7.59 -18.72 -8.97
C ASP A 529 8.24 -20.11 -8.97
N VAL A 530 7.83 -20.94 -8.01
CA VAL A 530 8.37 -22.28 -7.82
C VAL A 530 7.74 -23.28 -8.78
N GLN A 531 8.54 -24.21 -9.30
CA GLN A 531 8.08 -25.42 -9.96
C GLN A 531 8.27 -26.61 -9.02
N SER A 532 7.18 -27.24 -8.59
CA SER A 532 7.23 -28.40 -7.69
C SER A 532 7.35 -29.72 -8.48
N ILE A 533 8.29 -30.57 -8.09
CA ILE A 533 8.55 -31.88 -8.68
C ILE A 533 8.50 -32.96 -7.60
N ALA A 534 7.59 -33.92 -7.73
CA ALA A 534 7.44 -35.04 -6.81
C ALA A 534 8.28 -36.24 -7.25
N ILE A 535 9.24 -36.68 -6.43
CA ILE A 535 9.99 -37.93 -6.60
C ILE A 535 9.18 -39.06 -5.96
N SER A 536 8.77 -40.04 -6.75
CA SER A 536 8.01 -41.20 -6.26
C SER A 536 8.91 -42.21 -5.55
N ALA A 537 8.33 -42.97 -4.63
CA ALA A 537 8.99 -44.11 -4.00
C ALA A 537 9.19 -45.27 -5.00
N TYR A 538 10.15 -46.13 -4.70
CA TYR A 538 10.39 -47.37 -5.43
C TYR A 538 9.19 -48.33 -5.32
N VAL A 539 8.78 -48.91 -6.45
CA VAL A 539 7.74 -49.97 -6.53
C VAL A 539 8.40 -51.27 -7.00
N ALA A 540 8.29 -52.33 -6.19
CA ALA A 540 8.82 -53.65 -6.54
C ALA A 540 7.99 -54.32 -7.66
N PRO A 541 8.61 -55.09 -8.59
CA PRO A 541 7.87 -55.85 -9.61
C PRO A 541 6.96 -56.95 -8.99
N PRO A 542 5.79 -57.24 -9.59
CA PRO A 542 4.90 -58.30 -9.12
C PRO A 542 5.45 -59.71 -9.43
N ALA A 543 5.20 -60.68 -8.53
CA ALA A 543 5.60 -62.08 -8.69
C ALA A 543 4.74 -62.84 -9.74
N PRO A 544 5.30 -63.82 -10.47
CA PRO A 544 4.57 -64.58 -11.50
C PRO A 544 3.51 -65.53 -10.90
N LYS A 545 2.39 -65.69 -11.62
CA LYS A 545 1.23 -66.54 -11.25
C LYS A 545 1.48 -68.01 -11.59
N ALA A 546 1.08 -68.94 -10.71
CA ALA A 546 1.26 -70.39 -10.87
C ALA A 546 0.32 -71.02 -11.92
N ALA A 547 0.70 -72.17 -12.51
CA ALA A 547 -0.12 -72.97 -13.44
C ALA A 547 -1.22 -73.79 -12.72
N ASP A 548 -2.27 -74.18 -13.46
CA ASP A 548 -3.38 -75.02 -12.98
C ASP A 548 -3.10 -76.51 -13.21
N TYR A 549 -3.12 -77.31 -12.13
CA TYR A 549 -2.83 -78.75 -12.15
C TYR A 549 -4.08 -79.64 -11.98
N ALA A 550 -5.29 -79.06 -11.98
CA ALA A 550 -6.51 -79.81 -11.72
C ALA A 550 -6.72 -80.99 -12.68
N ASP A 551 -6.33 -80.87 -13.95
CA ASP A 551 -6.47 -81.95 -14.93
C ASP A 551 -5.46 -83.09 -14.74
N VAL A 552 -4.25 -82.75 -14.26
CA VAL A 552 -3.22 -83.75 -13.88
C VAL A 552 -3.70 -84.56 -12.68
N ASP A 553 -4.25 -83.89 -11.66
CA ASP A 553 -4.81 -84.56 -10.48
C ASP A 553 -5.97 -85.49 -10.86
N LYS A 554 -6.82 -85.06 -11.80
CA LYS A 554 -7.88 -85.90 -12.35
C LYS A 554 -7.33 -87.12 -13.09
N ALA A 555 -6.34 -86.95 -13.96
CA ALA A 555 -5.73 -88.06 -14.70
C ALA A 555 -5.09 -89.10 -13.75
N ILE A 556 -4.47 -88.68 -12.66
CA ILE A 556 -3.92 -89.59 -11.64
C ILE A 556 -5.03 -90.42 -10.96
N SER A 557 -6.22 -89.83 -10.76
CA SER A 557 -7.35 -90.53 -10.14
C SER A 557 -7.99 -91.62 -11.03
N GLU A 558 -7.73 -91.61 -12.34
CA GLU A 558 -8.25 -92.58 -13.31
C GLU A 558 -7.47 -93.90 -13.34
N ILE A 559 -6.36 -93.99 -12.59
CA ILE A 559 -5.51 -95.18 -12.53
C ILE A 559 -6.26 -96.36 -11.89
N PRO A 560 -6.29 -97.56 -12.51
CA PRO A 560 -6.90 -98.75 -11.93
C PRO A 560 -6.31 -99.09 -10.55
N ALA A 561 -7.18 -99.44 -9.59
CA ALA A 561 -6.77 -99.73 -8.22
C ALA A 561 -5.95 -101.03 -8.10
N ASP A 562 -6.26 -102.04 -8.92
CA ASP A 562 -5.50 -103.28 -8.97
C ASP A 562 -4.63 -103.32 -10.24
N LEU A 563 -3.35 -103.06 -10.05
CA LEU A 563 -2.36 -103.14 -11.12
C LEU A 563 -1.69 -104.52 -11.22
N SER A 564 -1.95 -105.44 -10.26
CA SER A 564 -1.24 -106.73 -10.16
C SER A 564 -1.56 -107.68 -11.32
N ILE A 565 -2.72 -107.49 -11.95
CA ILE A 565 -3.21 -108.24 -13.11
C ILE A 565 -2.64 -107.73 -14.44
N TYR A 566 -1.95 -106.59 -14.45
CA TYR A 566 -1.31 -106.03 -15.64
C TYR A 566 0.18 -106.39 -15.69
N THR A 567 0.77 -106.35 -16.88
CA THR A 567 2.19 -106.65 -17.08
C THR A 567 3.06 -105.56 -16.48
N ASP A 568 4.16 -105.98 -15.85
CA ASP A 568 5.07 -105.07 -15.13
C ASP A 568 5.60 -103.95 -16.05
N ALA A 569 5.85 -104.25 -17.33
CA ALA A 569 6.28 -103.26 -18.33
C ALA A 569 5.23 -102.15 -18.59
N SER A 570 3.94 -102.50 -18.63
CA SER A 570 2.88 -101.51 -18.86
C SER A 570 2.59 -100.66 -17.61
N VAL A 571 2.76 -101.23 -16.42
CA VAL A 571 2.67 -100.52 -15.13
C VAL A 571 3.86 -99.57 -14.94
N GLN A 572 5.06 -99.97 -15.36
CA GLN A 572 6.25 -99.11 -15.30
C GLN A 572 6.06 -97.82 -16.12
N ALA A 573 5.54 -97.94 -17.35
CA ALA A 573 5.28 -96.77 -18.21
C ALA A 573 4.29 -95.76 -17.59
N LEU A 574 3.30 -96.25 -16.83
CA LEU A 574 2.37 -95.41 -16.07
C LEU A 574 3.06 -94.69 -14.89
N ASN A 575 3.93 -95.39 -14.17
CA ASN A 575 4.68 -94.78 -13.07
C ASN A 575 5.64 -93.69 -13.57
N ASP A 576 6.30 -93.90 -14.71
CA ASP A 576 7.19 -92.92 -15.32
C ASP A 576 6.42 -91.64 -15.70
N ALA A 577 5.21 -91.78 -16.26
CA ALA A 577 4.34 -90.64 -16.58
C ALA A 577 3.91 -89.83 -15.35
N LYS A 578 3.72 -90.47 -14.19
CA LYS A 578 3.39 -89.78 -12.93
C LYS A 578 4.58 -89.02 -12.35
N VAL A 579 5.78 -89.61 -12.42
CA VAL A 579 7.01 -89.01 -11.86
C VAL A 579 7.43 -87.78 -12.67
N ALA A 580 7.09 -87.71 -13.96
CA ALA A 580 7.43 -86.59 -14.83
C ALA A 580 6.74 -85.25 -14.46
N VAL A 581 5.73 -85.27 -13.57
CA VAL A 581 4.96 -84.08 -13.16
C VAL A 581 5.81 -83.15 -12.27
N ASP A 582 6.26 -82.02 -12.81
CA ASP A 582 6.85 -80.90 -12.04
C ASP A 582 5.75 -79.90 -11.64
N ARG A 583 5.59 -79.60 -10.34
CA ARG A 583 4.53 -78.71 -9.80
C ARG A 583 4.93 -77.24 -9.64
N ASN A 584 6.13 -76.86 -10.05
CA ASN A 584 6.62 -75.48 -9.92
C ASN A 584 6.41 -74.62 -11.18
N LYS A 585 5.51 -75.03 -12.10
CA LYS A 585 5.28 -74.31 -13.35
C LYS A 585 4.41 -73.07 -13.14
N THR A 586 4.67 -72.07 -13.97
CA THR A 586 3.93 -70.81 -14.00
C THR A 586 2.83 -70.84 -15.07
N GLU A 587 1.87 -69.91 -15.02
CA GLU A 587 0.77 -69.81 -16.00
C GLU A 587 1.28 -69.76 -17.45
N ALA A 588 2.48 -69.22 -17.70
CA ALA A 588 3.10 -69.19 -19.03
C ALA A 588 3.47 -70.59 -19.56
N GLU A 589 3.57 -71.60 -18.68
CA GLU A 589 3.96 -72.98 -18.97
C GLU A 589 2.78 -73.95 -18.88
N GLN A 590 1.54 -73.46 -18.88
CA GLN A 590 0.32 -74.27 -18.74
C GLN A 590 0.25 -75.43 -19.74
N SER A 591 0.74 -75.25 -20.97
CA SER A 591 0.76 -76.32 -21.98
C SER A 591 1.64 -77.51 -21.59
N ILE A 592 2.69 -77.30 -20.78
CA ILE A 592 3.53 -78.38 -20.23
C ILE A 592 2.73 -79.16 -19.18
N VAL A 593 1.97 -78.46 -18.34
CA VAL A 593 1.12 -79.06 -17.31
C VAL A 593 -0.01 -79.89 -17.94
N ASP A 594 -0.66 -79.38 -18.98
CA ASP A 594 -1.69 -80.11 -19.74
C ASP A 594 -1.12 -81.36 -20.43
N GLY A 595 0.14 -81.30 -20.87
CA GLY A 595 0.89 -82.43 -21.42
C GLY A 595 1.07 -83.58 -20.42
N TYR A 596 1.30 -83.27 -19.15
CA TYR A 596 1.42 -84.29 -18.10
C TYR A 596 0.12 -85.07 -17.90
N ALA A 597 -1.03 -84.38 -17.86
CA ALA A 597 -2.34 -85.02 -17.72
C ALA A 597 -2.61 -85.98 -18.89
N THR A 598 -2.23 -85.58 -20.10
CA THR A 598 -2.36 -86.41 -21.32
C THR A 598 -1.49 -87.66 -21.23
N ALA A 599 -0.22 -87.52 -20.87
CA ALA A 599 0.72 -88.64 -20.76
C ALA A 599 0.26 -89.70 -19.75
N ILE A 600 -0.29 -89.29 -18.60
CA ILE A 600 -0.81 -90.20 -17.58
C ILE A 600 -2.00 -90.99 -18.12
N ARG A 601 -2.96 -90.36 -18.80
CA ARG A 601 -4.12 -91.06 -19.38
C ARG A 601 -3.74 -92.04 -20.49
N ASP A 602 -2.78 -91.68 -21.32
CA ASP A 602 -2.33 -92.56 -22.39
C ASP A 602 -1.59 -93.79 -21.83
N ALA A 603 -0.82 -93.60 -20.75
CA ALA A 603 -0.21 -94.72 -20.04
C ALA A 603 -1.26 -95.63 -19.35
N ILE A 604 -2.36 -95.07 -18.83
CA ILE A 604 -3.50 -95.85 -18.31
C ILE A 604 -4.12 -96.71 -19.42
N LYS A 605 -4.39 -96.13 -20.59
CA LYS A 605 -4.96 -96.88 -21.74
C LYS A 605 -4.02 -97.97 -22.25
N ALA A 606 -2.71 -97.79 -22.09
CA ALA A 606 -1.70 -98.72 -22.56
C ALA A 606 -1.44 -99.92 -21.61
N LEU A 607 -2.13 -99.99 -20.47
CA LEU A 607 -2.06 -101.13 -19.55
C LEU A 607 -2.45 -102.45 -20.23
N ARG A 608 -1.62 -103.49 -20.10
CA ARG A 608 -1.84 -104.81 -20.72
C ARG A 608 -2.00 -105.89 -19.68
N TYR A 609 -3.03 -106.72 -19.76
CA TYR A 609 -3.22 -107.84 -18.83
C TYR A 609 -2.10 -108.89 -18.95
N LYS A 610 -1.77 -109.56 -17.84
CA LYS A 610 -0.92 -110.76 -17.81
C LYS A 610 -1.63 -111.94 -18.49
N ASP A 611 -0.87 -112.89 -19.02
CA ASP A 611 -1.44 -114.13 -19.57
C ASP A 611 -2.06 -114.99 -18.45
N ALA A 612 -3.07 -115.79 -18.78
CA ALA A 612 -3.62 -116.78 -17.85
C ALA A 612 -2.63 -117.93 -17.63
N ASP A 613 -2.63 -118.49 -16.43
CA ASP A 613 -1.83 -119.65 -16.06
C ASP A 613 -2.49 -120.95 -16.56
N TYR A 614 -1.89 -121.58 -17.58
CA TYR A 614 -2.35 -122.86 -18.12
C TYR A 614 -1.66 -124.09 -17.50
N SER A 615 -0.80 -123.91 -16.50
CA SER A 615 -0.03 -125.01 -15.88
C SER A 615 -0.92 -126.18 -15.42
N LYS A 616 -2.11 -125.89 -14.89
CA LYS A 616 -3.10 -126.91 -14.49
C LYS A 616 -3.65 -127.68 -15.69
N VAL A 617 -3.92 -127.00 -16.81
CA VAL A 617 -4.40 -127.63 -18.05
C VAL A 617 -3.33 -128.55 -18.62
N ASP A 618 -2.09 -128.06 -18.67
CA ASP A 618 -0.93 -128.85 -19.12
C ASP A 618 -0.71 -130.09 -18.26
N THR A 619 -0.83 -129.95 -16.94
CA THR A 619 -0.74 -131.06 -15.99
C THR A 619 -1.86 -132.09 -16.21
N ALA A 620 -3.10 -131.65 -16.42
CA ALA A 620 -4.23 -132.54 -16.66
C ALA A 620 -4.07 -133.33 -17.97
N ILE A 621 -3.62 -132.68 -19.05
CA ILE A 621 -3.33 -133.37 -20.33
C ILE A 621 -2.23 -134.42 -20.14
N GLY A 622 -1.22 -134.16 -19.30
CA GLY A 622 -0.15 -135.11 -19.01
C GLY A 622 -0.59 -136.40 -18.32
N LYS A 623 -1.77 -136.44 -17.67
CA LYS A 623 -2.30 -137.63 -16.98
C LYS A 623 -3.08 -138.59 -17.88
N ILE A 624 -3.27 -138.25 -19.16
CA ILE A 624 -3.99 -139.10 -20.11
C ILE A 624 -3.22 -140.43 -20.29
N PRO A 625 -3.84 -141.61 -20.09
CA PRO A 625 -3.18 -142.89 -20.29
C PRO A 625 -2.65 -143.05 -21.73
N ALA A 626 -1.43 -143.57 -21.87
CA ALA A 626 -0.78 -143.72 -23.17
C ALA A 626 -1.44 -144.77 -24.08
N ASP A 627 -1.98 -145.86 -23.50
CA ASP A 627 -2.77 -146.85 -24.21
C ASP A 627 -4.26 -146.67 -23.90
N LEU A 628 -4.98 -146.20 -24.91
CA LEU A 628 -6.43 -145.98 -24.83
C LEU A 628 -7.25 -147.13 -25.44
N SER A 629 -6.61 -148.14 -26.05
CA SER A 629 -7.29 -149.21 -26.81
C SER A 629 -8.12 -150.16 -25.93
N ILE A 630 -7.72 -150.28 -24.65
CA ILE A 630 -8.41 -151.08 -23.62
C ILE A 630 -9.69 -150.41 -23.11
N TYR A 631 -9.90 -149.13 -23.43
CA TYR A 631 -11.08 -148.37 -23.04
C TYR A 631 -12.13 -148.36 -24.16
N THR A 632 -13.37 -148.07 -23.80
CA THR A 632 -14.48 -147.95 -24.74
C THR A 632 -14.37 -146.69 -25.57
N ASP A 633 -14.71 -146.79 -26.86
CA ASP A 633 -14.59 -145.71 -27.84
C ASP A 633 -15.38 -144.46 -27.41
N ALA A 634 -16.53 -144.64 -26.75
CA ALA A 634 -17.34 -143.55 -26.22
C ALA A 634 -16.61 -142.76 -25.11
N SER A 635 -15.94 -143.45 -24.18
CA SER A 635 -15.19 -142.79 -23.10
C SER A 635 -13.92 -142.09 -23.60
N VAL A 636 -13.26 -142.64 -24.63
CA VAL A 636 -12.10 -142.00 -25.28
C VAL A 636 -12.51 -140.76 -26.08
N LYS A 637 -13.69 -140.78 -26.73
CA LYS A 637 -14.20 -139.61 -27.45
C LYS A 637 -14.44 -138.42 -26.51
N ALA A 638 -15.04 -138.65 -25.34
CA ALA A 638 -15.28 -137.60 -24.35
C ALA A 638 -13.99 -136.92 -23.86
N LEU A 639 -12.91 -137.70 -23.70
CA LEU A 639 -11.58 -137.18 -23.37
C LEU A 639 -10.99 -136.31 -24.48
N ASN A 640 -11.07 -136.75 -25.73
CA ASN A 640 -10.58 -135.97 -26.87
C ASN A 640 -11.39 -134.68 -27.08
N ASP A 641 -12.71 -134.71 -26.88
CA ASP A 641 -13.55 -133.52 -26.93
C ASP A 641 -13.13 -132.50 -25.83
N ALA A 642 -12.88 -132.96 -24.60
CA ALA A 642 -12.42 -132.12 -23.50
C ALA A 642 -11.01 -131.52 -23.77
N LYS A 643 -10.10 -132.29 -24.37
CA LYS A 643 -8.77 -131.81 -24.76
C LYS A 643 -8.83 -130.79 -25.91
N ASN A 644 -9.70 -131.00 -26.90
CA ASN A 644 -9.86 -130.09 -28.04
C ASN A 644 -10.61 -128.80 -27.68
N ALA A 645 -11.39 -128.79 -26.59
CA ALA A 645 -12.06 -127.59 -26.10
C ALA A 645 -11.10 -126.54 -25.48
N VAL A 646 -9.83 -126.90 -25.23
CA VAL A 646 -8.83 -125.99 -24.67
C VAL A 646 -8.44 -124.92 -25.69
N VAL A 647 -8.81 -123.67 -25.43
CA VAL A 647 -8.35 -122.49 -26.19
C VAL A 647 -7.20 -121.82 -25.46
N ARG A 648 -6.04 -121.68 -26.13
CA ARG A 648 -4.83 -121.01 -25.60
C ARG A 648 -4.83 -119.50 -25.88
N GLY A 649 -4.07 -118.74 -25.10
CA GLY A 649 -3.90 -117.29 -25.28
C GLY A 649 -4.91 -116.43 -24.51
N LYS A 650 -5.61 -116.99 -23.52
CA LYS A 650 -6.43 -116.20 -22.58
C LYS A 650 -5.54 -115.42 -21.61
N ASN A 651 -6.05 -114.28 -21.14
CA ASN A 651 -5.37 -113.47 -20.13
C ASN A 651 -5.90 -113.78 -18.72
N ILE A 652 -5.20 -113.28 -17.69
CA ILE A 652 -5.46 -113.55 -16.27
C ILE A 652 -6.91 -113.27 -15.83
N THR A 653 -7.65 -112.39 -16.51
CA THR A 653 -9.06 -112.12 -16.19
C THR A 653 -9.98 -113.31 -16.53
N GLU A 654 -9.53 -114.20 -17.40
CA GLU A 654 -10.24 -115.41 -17.81
C GLU A 654 -9.68 -116.67 -17.13
N GLN A 655 -8.89 -116.53 -16.07
CA GLN A 655 -8.25 -117.65 -15.36
C GLN A 655 -9.24 -118.73 -14.96
N THR A 656 -10.45 -118.36 -14.53
CA THR A 656 -11.52 -119.31 -14.18
C THR A 656 -11.91 -120.21 -15.34
N THR A 657 -11.91 -119.68 -16.57
CA THR A 657 -12.17 -120.45 -17.79
C THR A 657 -11.02 -121.41 -18.09
N VAL A 658 -9.78 -120.96 -17.88
CA VAL A 658 -8.58 -121.80 -18.03
C VAL A 658 -8.56 -122.94 -17.01
N ASP A 659 -8.90 -122.66 -15.75
CA ASP A 659 -9.01 -123.66 -14.68
C ASP A 659 -10.14 -124.66 -14.95
N ALA A 660 -11.24 -124.21 -15.58
CA ALA A 660 -12.34 -125.10 -15.99
C ALA A 660 -11.92 -126.08 -17.09
N TYR A 661 -11.05 -125.68 -18.03
CA TYR A 661 -10.48 -126.61 -19.02
C TYR A 661 -9.70 -127.75 -18.36
N ALA A 662 -8.85 -127.43 -17.37
CA ALA A 662 -8.10 -128.44 -16.62
C ALA A 662 -9.03 -129.42 -15.91
N THR A 663 -10.08 -128.89 -15.29
CA THR A 663 -11.10 -129.69 -14.58
C THR A 663 -11.85 -130.62 -15.54
N ALA A 664 -12.25 -130.13 -16.71
CA ALA A 664 -12.95 -130.93 -17.72
C ALA A 664 -12.10 -132.08 -18.25
N ILE A 665 -10.81 -131.84 -18.50
CA ILE A 665 -9.87 -132.88 -18.92
C ILE A 665 -9.69 -133.94 -17.82
N GLN A 666 -9.47 -133.51 -16.57
CA GLN A 666 -9.33 -134.45 -15.44
C GLN A 666 -10.58 -135.31 -15.27
N LYS A 667 -11.78 -134.71 -15.33
CA LYS A 667 -13.05 -135.44 -15.25
C LYS A 667 -13.22 -136.45 -16.38
N ALA A 668 -12.79 -136.11 -17.60
CA ALA A 668 -12.87 -137.02 -18.73
C ALA A 668 -11.85 -138.17 -18.62
N ILE A 669 -10.68 -137.95 -18.00
CA ILE A 669 -9.73 -139.03 -17.66
C ILE A 669 -10.34 -139.98 -16.64
N ASP A 670 -10.95 -139.46 -15.58
CA ASP A 670 -11.56 -140.26 -14.51
C ASP A 670 -12.77 -141.07 -15.02
N GLY A 671 -13.43 -140.61 -16.09
CA GLY A 671 -14.58 -141.24 -16.73
C GLY A 671 -14.26 -142.33 -17.76
N LEU A 672 -13.00 -142.77 -17.91
CA LEU A 672 -12.61 -143.83 -18.84
C LEU A 672 -13.13 -145.22 -18.41
N VAL A 673 -13.75 -145.97 -19.33
CA VAL A 673 -14.40 -147.28 -19.02
C VAL A 673 -13.76 -148.44 -19.79
N LYS A 674 -13.41 -149.54 -19.10
CA LYS A 674 -12.80 -150.77 -19.68
C LYS A 674 -13.85 -151.77 -20.21
N LYS A 675 -13.51 -152.60 -21.21
CA LYS A 675 -14.37 -153.63 -21.86
C LYS A 675 -14.39 -154.97 -21.04
N THR A 676 -15.52 -155.70 -20.87
CA THR A 676 -15.66 -156.84 -19.87
C THR A 676 -15.90 -158.29 -20.36
N GLY A 677 -15.15 -159.27 -19.78
CA GLY A 677 -15.36 -160.75 -19.57
C GLY A 677 -14.14 -161.68 -19.92
N ALA A 678 -13.58 -162.65 -19.13
CA ALA A 678 -13.75 -163.15 -17.74
C ALA A 678 -12.52 -164.01 -17.24
N THR A 679 -12.18 -163.96 -15.94
CA THR A 679 -11.86 -165.15 -15.11
C THR A 679 -13.03 -165.39 -14.14
N ALA A 680 -13.29 -166.65 -13.80
CA ALA A 680 -13.66 -167.06 -12.45
C ALA A 680 -12.88 -168.33 -12.05
N LYS A 681 -12.71 -168.52 -10.73
CA LYS A 681 -11.93 -169.50 -9.93
C LYS A 681 -10.48 -169.10 -9.63
N GLY A 682 -10.00 -169.15 -8.38
CA GLY A 682 -10.59 -169.61 -7.12
C GLY A 682 -9.51 -170.27 -6.23
N ASN A 683 -9.62 -170.04 -4.90
CA ASN A 683 -9.00 -170.69 -3.71
C ASN A 683 -8.30 -169.67 -2.81
N ASN A 684 -8.37 -169.70 -1.47
CA ASN A 684 -9.26 -170.30 -0.48
C ASN A 684 -8.84 -169.75 0.89
N ASN A 685 -9.80 -169.70 1.84
CA ASN A 685 -9.66 -169.77 3.31
C ASN A 685 -9.82 -168.50 4.17
N ASN A 686 -10.97 -168.57 4.87
CA ASN A 686 -11.20 -168.37 6.31
C ASN A 686 -12.00 -167.13 6.72
N ALA A 687 -13.05 -167.45 7.48
CA ALA A 687 -14.18 -166.65 7.89
C ALA A 687 -13.86 -165.74 9.09
N THR A 688 -14.61 -164.65 9.28
CA THR A 688 -15.77 -164.58 10.19
C THR A 688 -16.33 -163.15 10.32
N SER A 689 -17.63 -163.02 10.00
CA SER A 689 -18.73 -162.30 10.69
C SER A 689 -18.75 -160.78 10.98
N ALA A 690 -19.93 -160.22 10.66
CA ALA A 690 -20.76 -159.20 11.37
C ALA A 690 -20.45 -157.70 11.12
N GLN A 691 -21.35 -156.97 10.42
CA GLN A 691 -22.50 -156.14 10.93
C GLN A 691 -22.06 -154.81 11.57
N THR A 692 -22.72 -153.64 11.53
CA THR A 692 -23.90 -153.00 10.86
C THR A 692 -23.93 -151.54 11.35
N GLY A 693 -24.66 -150.66 10.66
CA GLY A 693 -25.35 -149.51 11.25
C GLY A 693 -24.89 -148.14 10.73
N ASP A 694 -25.69 -147.43 9.92
CA ASP A 694 -26.83 -146.55 10.33
C ASP A 694 -26.30 -145.19 10.85
N ASN A 695 -26.79 -143.98 10.55
CA ASN A 695 -28.07 -143.52 10.04
C ASN A 695 -28.02 -142.00 9.71
N SER A 696 -28.68 -141.62 8.61
CA SER A 696 -29.80 -140.65 8.56
C SER A 696 -29.63 -139.16 8.90
N ASN A 697 -29.88 -138.29 7.91
CA ASN A 697 -31.17 -137.59 7.67
C ASN A 697 -30.95 -136.46 6.64
N MET A 698 -31.90 -135.88 5.90
CA MET A 698 -33.21 -136.22 5.34
C MET A 698 -33.78 -134.85 4.92
N PHE A 699 -34.13 -134.68 3.64
CA PHE A 699 -35.14 -133.74 3.13
C PHE A 699 -34.94 -132.22 3.30
N LEU A 700 -35.02 -131.47 2.20
CA LEU A 700 -36.22 -130.70 1.79
C LEU A 700 -35.84 -129.76 0.61
N TRP A 701 -36.22 -130.10 -0.64
CA TRP A 701 -37.09 -129.34 -1.58
C TRP A 701 -36.81 -127.82 -1.70
N LEU A 702 -36.77 -127.13 -2.85
CA LEU A 702 -37.66 -127.09 -4.03
C LEU A 702 -36.96 -126.06 -4.99
N ALA A 703 -36.54 -126.42 -6.20
CA ALA A 703 -37.20 -126.11 -7.48
C ALA A 703 -37.48 -124.60 -7.81
N ILE A 704 -36.99 -124.18 -9.00
CA ILE A 704 -37.68 -123.37 -10.05
C ILE A 704 -37.48 -121.83 -10.10
N LEU A 705 -36.73 -121.42 -11.14
CA LEU A 705 -37.02 -120.46 -12.24
C LEU A 705 -37.60 -119.04 -12.00
N MET A 706 -37.03 -118.10 -12.80
CA MET A 706 -37.67 -117.12 -13.71
C MET A 706 -37.91 -115.64 -13.31
N LEU A 707 -37.63 -114.79 -14.33
CA LEU A 707 -38.31 -113.54 -14.75
C LEU A 707 -38.05 -112.27 -13.91
N SER A 708 -37.48 -111.17 -14.45
CA SER A 708 -37.91 -110.21 -15.50
C SER A 708 -38.71 -109.02 -14.98
N ALA A 709 -38.54 -107.88 -15.67
CA ALA A 709 -39.28 -106.60 -15.57
C ALA A 709 -38.98 -105.79 -14.31
N GLY A 710 -38.55 -104.52 -14.39
CA GLY A 710 -39.22 -103.36 -15.00
C GLY A 710 -39.34 -102.34 -13.86
N GLY A 711 -39.28 -101.02 -13.97
CA GLY A 711 -39.20 -100.02 -15.01
C GLY A 711 -39.44 -98.67 -14.28
N ILE A 712 -39.44 -97.55 -15.02
CA ILE A 712 -40.37 -96.41 -14.80
C ILE A 712 -40.02 -95.54 -13.54
N VAL A 713 -39.84 -94.20 -13.55
CA VAL A 713 -40.35 -93.14 -14.44
C VAL A 713 -39.94 -91.73 -13.91
N ILE A 714 -39.87 -90.74 -14.83
CA ILE A 714 -40.24 -89.30 -14.78
C ILE A 714 -39.64 -88.44 -13.64
N GLY A 715 -39.15 -87.22 -13.81
CA GLY A 715 -39.26 -86.11 -14.78
C GLY A 715 -38.79 -84.87 -13.99
N GLY A 716 -38.47 -83.70 -14.50
CA GLY A 716 -38.55 -83.03 -15.78
C GLY A 716 -38.39 -81.53 -15.47
N ILE A 717 -37.98 -80.74 -16.47
CA ILE A 717 -38.46 -79.35 -16.72
C ILE A 717 -37.91 -78.28 -15.74
N THR A 718 -37.35 -77.11 -16.10
CA THR A 718 -37.05 -76.34 -17.34
C THR A 718 -36.15 -75.16 -16.88
N GLN A 719 -35.20 -74.64 -17.68
CA GLN A 719 -35.35 -73.41 -18.50
C GLN A 719 -35.84 -72.17 -17.71
N LYS A 720 -35.37 -70.92 -17.84
CA LYS A 720 -34.56 -70.25 -18.85
C LYS A 720 -34.42 -68.78 -18.39
N THR A 721 -33.29 -68.16 -18.75
CA THR A 721 -33.15 -66.74 -19.19
C THR A 721 -33.34 -65.53 -18.26
N ARG A 722 -32.29 -64.68 -18.34
CA ARG A 722 -32.26 -63.26 -18.79
C ARG A 722 -32.29 -62.12 -17.77
N LYS A 723 -31.18 -61.38 -17.88
CA LYS A 723 -31.05 -59.93 -18.16
C LYS A 723 -31.38 -58.90 -17.06
N LYS A 724 -30.33 -58.08 -16.88
CA LYS A 724 -30.25 -56.61 -17.03
C LYS A 724 -30.37 -55.73 -15.78
N ASN A 725 -29.43 -54.78 -15.78
CA ASN A 725 -29.54 -53.37 -15.37
C ASN A 725 -29.60 -53.11 -13.85
N SER A 726 -29.09 -52.02 -13.29
CA SER A 726 -28.51 -50.77 -13.83
C SER A 726 -27.78 -50.02 -12.71
N LYS A 727 -26.89 -49.13 -13.15
CA LYS A 727 -26.42 -47.90 -12.48
C LYS A 727 -27.43 -47.27 -11.49
N GLN A 728 -26.90 -46.67 -10.43
CA GLN A 728 -26.82 -45.21 -10.32
C GLN A 728 -25.53 -44.82 -9.61
#